data_AF-A0AAU4XD99-F1
#
_entry.id   AF-A0AAU4XD99-F1
#
_cell.length_a   1.000
_cell.length_b   1.000
_cell.length_c   1.000
_cell.angle_alpha   90.00
_cell.angle_beta   90.00
_cell.angle_gamma   90.00
#
_symmetry.space_group_name_H-M   'P 1'
#
loop_
_entity.id
_entity.type
_entity.pdbx_description
1 polymer ?
#
loop_
_entity_poly.entity_id
_entity_poly.type
_entity_poly.pdbx_seq_one_letter_code
_entity_poly.pdbx_strand_id
1 'polypeptide(L)'
;MALTFTDLIEVDLDKLGTAVSDWKKTVDALKTSAENASKGMQAKSDSAHWAGVNATVTREFITKTTKEISDLHTEANSIYQVLNDGHTELASLQKQIKNAVEVDAGNLGIRVEDIGEGKVRCFFPHVRGDTDERTQEQLDAKQELEGRINGILAHAAEIDASVARALSKSHGNDANNAGHSNYESLNDAQAERALELARKGDKMSDAELQEFNRLMRFNGREKDGEFATEFYQGLGGPEKTLEFYAAMSINGTDADASKVRLDAVRDLQKNMGFALANATDPDTKHHLPSSWGDDFRRLGTQQIGWQKGQWNKPYGYQVLGGLLRYGNYDPKFLDPIAEHVTQLHKKDPYFFLNNKPMGQEDIYGFNPSGSLGTGNDPLNSVLEALGHSPEASEKFFTQPPTAYNEDGTVKKGGDPGFNSYLDVFTDKDFEWTVDTNDTNVLADEDKTKNALTFGPEALGHALESATTGRPYDDDTGDAIKHTEARAHLVSEIVDKFGENPELIRHNENGDLEDQESGPLYGMRDSLGDITAEYMGDFQRAMYKEDPNSDLFPTFGAAAGLDTGHAARFLGAVGQDPDAYSAITSAQQAYTSEVVDHVINGGSHSTASLDGRVGDVVAPGSAIAGIMSDARADAIYEYHAASDTEFNEAAAEKQKWVDRILGMGIEKVGERIPIAGAPLEWASEDIQESIMKSIEKDTTTEAEQEAGKQYTLGRDAAIDSAQAAVNNALVNNPHINSDTADDLRRAARTAAGVSHTDGAQWNSESDAN
;
A
#
# COMPACT_ATOMS: atom_id res chain seq x y z
N MET A 1 -24.13 -20.93 17.42
CA MET A 1 -22.96 -21.83 17.50
C MET A 1 -21.95 -21.25 16.54
N ALA A 2 -20.68 -21.08 16.92
CA ALA A 2 -19.69 -20.54 15.99
C ALA A 2 -19.38 -21.58 14.90
N LEU A 3 -19.30 -21.16 13.64
CA LEU A 3 -18.85 -21.98 12.51
C LEU A 3 -17.41 -22.47 12.81
N THR A 4 -17.19 -23.78 12.81
CA THR A 4 -15.85 -24.36 13.04
C THR A 4 -15.09 -24.58 11.73
N PHE A 5 -13.78 -24.84 11.82
CA PHE A 5 -12.96 -25.22 10.67
C PHE A 5 -13.48 -26.50 10.02
N THR A 6 -13.82 -27.48 10.85
CA THR A 6 -14.38 -28.76 10.40
C THR A 6 -15.72 -28.56 9.68
N ASP A 7 -16.60 -27.70 10.21
CA ASP A 7 -17.88 -27.39 9.57
C ASP A 7 -17.70 -26.85 8.14
N LEU A 8 -16.79 -25.89 7.94
CA LEU A 8 -16.58 -25.28 6.62
C LEU A 8 -15.95 -26.25 5.62
N ILE A 9 -15.01 -27.11 6.04
CA ILE A 9 -14.35 -28.05 5.12
C ILE A 9 -15.29 -29.18 4.69
N GLU A 10 -16.07 -29.72 5.63
CA GLU A 10 -16.85 -30.93 5.42
C GLU A 10 -18.27 -30.66 4.90
N VAL A 11 -18.79 -29.44 5.03
CA VAL A 11 -20.15 -29.12 4.59
C VAL A 11 -20.32 -29.36 3.09
N ASP A 12 -21.37 -30.11 2.77
CA ASP A 12 -21.79 -30.39 1.40
C ASP A 12 -22.66 -29.24 0.86
N LEU A 13 -22.01 -28.27 0.22
CA LEU A 13 -22.66 -27.08 -0.34
C LEU A 13 -23.51 -27.38 -1.59
N ASP A 14 -23.39 -28.56 -2.21
CA ASP A 14 -24.24 -28.94 -3.35
C ASP A 14 -25.73 -29.02 -2.96
N LYS A 15 -26.00 -29.34 -1.69
CA LYS A 15 -27.36 -29.31 -1.13
C LYS A 15 -27.92 -27.89 -1.08
N LEU A 16 -27.09 -26.91 -0.70
CA LEU A 16 -27.46 -25.51 -0.73
C LEU A 16 -27.67 -25.04 -2.17
N GLY A 17 -26.79 -25.43 -3.11
CA GLY A 17 -26.95 -25.16 -4.54
C GLY A 17 -28.23 -25.76 -5.14
N THR A 18 -28.65 -26.93 -4.66
CA THR A 18 -29.96 -27.53 -5.02
C THR A 18 -31.12 -26.69 -4.49
N ALA A 19 -31.05 -26.23 -3.23
CA ALA A 19 -32.07 -25.35 -2.66
C ALA A 19 -32.18 -24.02 -3.41
N VAL A 20 -31.05 -23.41 -3.78
CA VAL A 20 -30.98 -22.20 -4.63
C VAL A 20 -31.71 -22.45 -5.96
N SER A 21 -31.44 -23.58 -6.61
CA SER A 21 -32.08 -23.95 -7.87
C SER A 21 -33.60 -24.12 -7.76
N ASP A 22 -34.09 -24.65 -6.63
CA ASP A 22 -35.52 -24.81 -6.38
C ASP A 22 -36.21 -23.49 -6.02
N TRP A 23 -35.55 -22.62 -5.27
CA TRP A 23 -36.01 -21.25 -5.06
C TRP A 23 -36.09 -20.47 -6.36
N LYS A 24 -35.11 -20.62 -7.27
CA LYS A 24 -35.18 -19.99 -8.59
C LYS A 24 -36.43 -20.40 -9.38
N LYS A 25 -36.76 -21.70 -9.38
CA LYS A 25 -37.99 -22.20 -10.02
C LYS A 25 -39.24 -21.60 -9.38
N THR A 26 -39.24 -21.45 -8.06
CA THR A 26 -40.34 -20.85 -7.30
C THR A 26 -40.54 -19.38 -7.69
N VAL A 27 -39.44 -18.61 -7.78
CA VAL A 27 -39.44 -17.23 -8.27
C VAL A 27 -40.03 -17.14 -9.68
N ASP A 28 -39.56 -17.98 -10.61
CA ASP A 28 -40.04 -17.95 -12.01
C ASP A 28 -41.54 -18.28 -12.13
N ALA A 29 -42.03 -19.22 -11.31
CA ALA A 29 -43.44 -19.59 -11.27
C ALA A 29 -44.30 -18.47 -10.63
N LEU A 30 -43.82 -17.83 -9.56
CA LEU A 30 -44.49 -16.72 -8.90
C LEU A 30 -44.51 -15.48 -9.79
N LYS A 31 -43.44 -15.21 -10.54
CA LYS A 31 -43.39 -14.15 -11.55
C LYS A 31 -44.49 -14.32 -12.58
N THR A 32 -44.60 -15.54 -13.15
CA THR A 32 -45.65 -15.89 -14.10
C THR A 32 -47.05 -15.71 -13.50
N SER A 33 -47.22 -16.09 -12.23
CA SER A 33 -48.48 -15.95 -11.50
C SER A 33 -48.85 -14.48 -11.25
N ALA A 34 -47.89 -13.65 -10.85
CA ALA A 34 -48.06 -12.21 -10.65
C ALA A 34 -48.45 -11.51 -11.96
N GLU A 35 -47.77 -11.85 -13.06
CA GLU A 35 -48.11 -11.34 -14.38
C GLU A 35 -49.52 -11.73 -14.82
N ASN A 36 -49.92 -12.98 -14.59
CA ASN A 36 -51.27 -13.46 -14.89
C ASN A 36 -52.34 -12.78 -14.00
N ALA A 37 -52.05 -12.54 -12.72
CA ALA A 37 -52.95 -11.84 -11.83
C ALA A 37 -53.15 -10.38 -12.26
N SER A 38 -52.06 -9.68 -12.59
CA SER A 38 -52.10 -8.28 -13.02
C SER A 38 -52.75 -8.11 -14.41
N LYS A 39 -52.23 -8.79 -15.43
CA LYS A 39 -52.69 -8.66 -16.83
C LYS A 39 -54.01 -9.39 -17.07
N GLY A 40 -54.32 -10.40 -16.26
CA GLY A 40 -55.51 -11.24 -16.39
C GLY A 40 -56.64 -10.80 -15.48
N MET A 41 -56.50 -10.95 -14.16
CA MET A 41 -57.59 -10.69 -13.21
C MET A 41 -57.85 -9.19 -13.05
N GLN A 42 -56.82 -8.42 -12.70
CA GLN A 42 -56.96 -6.99 -12.40
C GLN A 42 -57.35 -6.19 -13.66
N ALA A 43 -56.55 -6.27 -14.72
CA ALA A 43 -56.83 -5.52 -15.96
C ALA A 43 -58.21 -5.83 -16.57
N LYS A 44 -58.67 -7.08 -16.53
CA LYS A 44 -60.02 -7.43 -17.01
C LYS A 44 -61.11 -6.89 -16.09
N SER A 45 -60.91 -6.95 -14.77
CA SER A 45 -61.85 -6.39 -13.79
C SER A 45 -61.99 -4.87 -13.93
N ASP A 46 -60.87 -4.18 -14.16
CA ASP A 46 -60.82 -2.72 -14.34
C ASP A 46 -61.48 -2.29 -15.66
N SER A 47 -61.24 -3.03 -16.75
CA SER A 47 -61.83 -2.76 -18.07
C SER A 47 -63.29 -3.20 -18.22
N ALA A 48 -63.81 -4.04 -17.31
CA ALA A 48 -65.17 -4.54 -17.40
C ALA A 48 -66.19 -3.42 -17.18
N HIS A 49 -67.28 -3.43 -17.96
CA HIS A 49 -68.44 -2.54 -17.77
C HIS A 49 -69.31 -3.03 -16.59
N TRP A 50 -68.68 -3.22 -15.45
CA TRP A 50 -69.25 -3.76 -14.22
C TRP A 50 -69.44 -2.64 -13.20
N ALA A 51 -70.66 -2.50 -12.68
CA ALA A 51 -71.05 -1.40 -11.80
C ALA A 51 -71.92 -1.89 -10.62
N GLY A 52 -72.00 -1.06 -9.58
CA GLY A 52 -72.73 -1.34 -8.34
C GLY A 52 -71.82 -1.74 -7.17
N VAL A 53 -72.43 -1.96 -6.00
CA VAL A 53 -71.70 -2.25 -4.74
C VAL A 53 -70.81 -3.49 -4.86
N ASN A 54 -71.31 -4.56 -5.49
CA ASN A 54 -70.56 -5.79 -5.71
C ASN A 54 -69.30 -5.57 -6.57
N ALA A 55 -69.37 -4.71 -7.59
CA ALA A 55 -68.22 -4.35 -8.41
C ALA A 55 -67.14 -3.63 -7.61
N THR A 56 -67.55 -2.74 -6.70
CA THR A 56 -66.62 -1.97 -5.85
C THR A 56 -65.84 -2.90 -4.92
N VAL A 57 -66.56 -3.72 -4.15
CA VAL A 57 -65.95 -4.64 -3.17
C VAL A 57 -65.03 -5.66 -3.84
N THR A 58 -65.48 -6.23 -4.97
CA THR A 58 -64.71 -7.29 -5.62
C THR A 58 -63.50 -6.75 -6.38
N ARG A 59 -63.54 -5.54 -6.95
CA ARG A 59 -62.36 -4.89 -7.54
C ARG A 59 -61.28 -4.62 -6.51
N GLU A 60 -61.66 -4.13 -5.33
CA GLU A 60 -60.73 -3.93 -4.23
C GLU A 60 -60.11 -5.27 -3.79
N PHE A 61 -60.93 -6.32 -3.65
CA PHE A 61 -60.45 -7.66 -3.36
C PHE A 61 -59.46 -8.18 -4.41
N ILE A 62 -59.79 -8.06 -5.71
CA ILE A 62 -58.90 -8.48 -6.81
C ILE A 62 -57.59 -7.71 -6.75
N THR A 63 -57.64 -6.38 -6.53
CA THR A 63 -56.44 -5.54 -6.42
C THR A 63 -55.54 -6.00 -5.28
N LYS A 64 -56.13 -6.30 -4.11
CA LYS A 64 -55.39 -6.86 -2.97
C LYS A 64 -54.79 -8.22 -3.32
N THR A 65 -55.56 -9.14 -3.88
CA THR A 65 -55.05 -10.47 -4.29
C THR A 65 -53.90 -10.36 -5.29
N THR A 66 -54.00 -9.47 -6.28
CA THR A 66 -52.91 -9.25 -7.23
C THR A 66 -51.66 -8.70 -6.55
N LYS A 67 -51.82 -7.80 -5.58
CA LYS A 67 -50.71 -7.30 -4.75
C LYS A 67 -50.08 -8.42 -3.93
N GLU A 68 -50.85 -9.24 -3.22
CA GLU A 68 -50.32 -10.37 -2.42
C GLU A 68 -49.46 -11.33 -3.27
N ILE A 69 -49.89 -11.64 -4.50
CA ILE A 69 -49.11 -12.51 -5.41
C ILE A 69 -47.81 -11.83 -5.86
N SER A 70 -47.84 -10.51 -6.07
CA SER A 70 -46.63 -9.73 -6.37
C SER A 70 -45.67 -9.69 -5.19
N ASP A 71 -46.18 -9.48 -3.98
CA ASP A 71 -45.39 -9.42 -2.75
C ASP A 71 -44.73 -10.79 -2.45
N LEU A 72 -45.45 -11.90 -2.69
CA LEU A 72 -44.88 -13.26 -2.64
C LEU A 72 -43.75 -13.47 -3.64
N HIS A 73 -43.88 -12.94 -4.87
CA HIS A 73 -42.80 -13.00 -5.85
C HIS A 73 -41.57 -12.21 -5.37
N THR A 74 -41.76 -11.00 -4.82
CA THR A 74 -40.69 -10.18 -4.28
C THR A 74 -39.96 -10.87 -3.12
N GLU A 75 -40.70 -11.42 -2.16
CA GLU A 75 -40.10 -12.17 -1.03
C GLU A 75 -39.33 -13.42 -1.51
N ALA A 76 -39.92 -14.19 -2.43
CA ALA A 76 -39.24 -15.35 -3.00
C ALA A 76 -37.97 -14.97 -3.77
N ASN A 77 -37.99 -13.83 -4.49
CA ASN A 77 -36.82 -13.32 -5.20
C ASN A 77 -35.71 -12.94 -4.22
N SER A 78 -36.05 -12.21 -3.15
CA SER A 78 -35.12 -11.86 -2.08
C SER A 78 -34.44 -13.09 -1.48
N ILE A 79 -35.22 -14.11 -1.13
CA ILE A 79 -34.70 -15.38 -0.60
C ILE A 79 -33.77 -16.06 -1.60
N TYR A 80 -34.15 -16.10 -2.88
CA TYR A 80 -33.33 -16.69 -3.94
C TYR A 80 -31.98 -15.97 -4.07
N GLN A 81 -31.96 -14.64 -4.17
CA GLN A 81 -30.74 -13.85 -4.38
C GLN A 81 -29.77 -14.04 -3.21
N VAL A 82 -30.25 -13.85 -1.99
CA VAL A 82 -29.44 -14.02 -0.77
C VAL A 82 -28.84 -15.43 -0.66
N LEU A 83 -29.63 -16.48 -0.96
CA LEU A 83 -29.13 -17.85 -0.94
C LEU A 83 -28.13 -18.12 -2.07
N ASN A 84 -28.35 -17.55 -3.25
CA ASN A 84 -27.48 -17.73 -4.41
C ASN A 84 -26.09 -17.12 -4.17
N ASP A 85 -26.06 -15.89 -3.64
CA ASP A 85 -24.81 -15.18 -3.33
C ASP A 85 -24.10 -15.86 -2.17
N GLY A 86 -24.82 -16.15 -1.08
CA GLY A 86 -24.28 -16.89 0.06
C GLY A 86 -23.69 -18.25 -0.33
N HIS A 87 -24.36 -19.00 -1.22
CA HIS A 87 -23.82 -20.24 -1.77
C HIS A 87 -22.54 -20.01 -2.57
N THR A 88 -22.52 -19.00 -3.44
CA THR A 88 -21.39 -18.70 -4.33
C THR A 88 -20.15 -18.32 -3.52
N GLU A 89 -20.32 -17.48 -2.50
CA GLU A 89 -19.24 -17.04 -1.63
C GLU A 89 -18.74 -18.16 -0.71
N LEU A 90 -19.64 -18.90 -0.04
CA LEU A 90 -19.24 -20.04 0.80
C LEU A 90 -18.52 -21.12 -0.01
N ALA A 91 -18.94 -21.39 -1.25
CA ALA A 91 -18.25 -22.33 -2.13
C ALA A 91 -16.84 -21.85 -2.50
N SER A 92 -16.68 -20.56 -2.78
CA SER A 92 -15.37 -19.94 -3.03
C SER A 92 -14.47 -20.05 -1.80
N LEU A 93 -14.96 -19.70 -0.61
CA LEU A 93 -14.22 -19.76 0.65
C LEU A 93 -13.85 -21.19 1.03
N GLN A 94 -14.76 -22.16 0.84
CA GLN A 94 -14.46 -23.57 1.05
C GLN A 94 -13.34 -24.06 0.11
N LYS A 95 -13.34 -23.61 -1.15
CA LYS A 95 -12.25 -23.94 -2.09
C LYS A 95 -10.92 -23.34 -1.64
N GLN A 96 -10.92 -22.08 -1.20
CA GLN A 96 -9.72 -21.39 -0.73
C GLN A 96 -9.14 -22.06 0.52
N ILE A 97 -9.96 -22.40 1.51
CA ILE A 97 -9.47 -23.05 2.74
C ILE A 97 -8.95 -24.46 2.46
N LYS A 98 -9.59 -25.22 1.56
CA LYS A 98 -9.09 -26.53 1.12
C LYS A 98 -7.73 -26.40 0.44
N ASN A 99 -7.54 -25.40 -0.44
CA ASN A 99 -6.25 -25.14 -1.06
C ASN A 99 -5.18 -24.77 -0.02
N ALA A 100 -5.49 -23.86 0.91
CA ALA A 100 -4.57 -23.45 1.97
C ALA A 100 -4.12 -24.63 2.85
N VAL A 101 -5.02 -25.57 3.14
CA VAL A 101 -4.74 -26.72 4.01
C VAL A 101 -4.08 -27.87 3.25
N GLU A 102 -4.55 -28.21 2.05
CA GLU A 102 -4.11 -29.40 1.32
C GLU A 102 -2.86 -29.15 0.47
N VAL A 103 -2.66 -27.92 0.00
CA VAL A 103 -1.55 -27.53 -0.87
C VAL A 103 -0.53 -26.69 -0.10
N ASP A 104 -0.94 -25.52 0.39
CA ASP A 104 0.03 -24.55 0.93
C ASP A 104 0.67 -25.05 2.24
N ALA A 105 -0.14 -25.54 3.18
CA ALA A 105 0.38 -26.15 4.41
C ALA A 105 1.29 -27.36 4.11
N GLY A 106 0.93 -28.17 3.11
CA GLY A 106 1.72 -29.33 2.69
C GLY A 106 3.09 -28.94 2.13
N ASN A 107 3.13 -27.91 1.29
CA ASN A 107 4.37 -27.36 0.72
C ASN A 107 5.28 -26.75 1.79
N LEU A 108 4.70 -26.10 2.80
CA LEU A 108 5.43 -25.51 3.92
C LEU A 108 5.80 -26.53 5.03
N GLY A 109 5.36 -27.79 4.93
CA GLY A 109 5.55 -28.79 5.98
C GLY A 109 4.77 -28.48 7.28
N ILE A 110 3.73 -27.68 7.20
CA ILE A 110 2.90 -27.22 8.32
C ILE A 110 1.67 -28.13 8.47
N ARG A 111 1.20 -28.29 9.71
CA ARG A 111 -0.12 -28.86 10.02
C ARG A 111 -1.05 -27.82 10.61
N VAL A 112 -2.33 -27.99 10.29
CA VAL A 112 -3.43 -27.15 10.77
C VAL A 112 -4.23 -27.93 11.81
N GLU A 113 -4.41 -27.35 13.00
CA GLU A 113 -5.22 -27.89 14.09
C GLU A 113 -6.43 -26.98 14.34
N ASP A 114 -7.63 -27.56 14.32
CA ASP A 114 -8.86 -26.87 14.77
C ASP A 114 -8.81 -26.72 16.29
N ILE A 115 -8.71 -25.48 16.76
CA ILE A 115 -8.67 -25.15 18.20
C ILE A 115 -10.06 -24.76 18.73
N GLY A 116 -11.11 -24.90 17.92
CA GLY A 116 -12.47 -24.49 18.23
C GLY A 116 -12.72 -23.00 18.03
N GLU A 117 -13.98 -22.60 18.25
CA GLU A 117 -14.44 -21.19 18.14
C GLU A 117 -14.19 -20.53 16.77
N GLY A 118 -14.11 -21.33 15.70
CA GLY A 118 -13.85 -20.83 14.35
C GLY A 118 -12.40 -20.37 14.14
N LYS A 119 -11.46 -20.90 14.93
CA LYS A 119 -10.03 -20.64 14.78
C LYS A 119 -9.23 -21.91 14.60
N VAL A 120 -8.10 -21.76 13.92
CA VAL A 120 -7.07 -22.78 13.79
C VAL A 120 -5.75 -22.30 14.36
N ARG A 121 -4.88 -23.27 14.64
CA ARG A 121 -3.45 -23.07 14.88
C ARG A 121 -2.64 -23.81 13.83
N CYS A 122 -1.64 -23.16 13.27
CA CYS A 122 -0.64 -23.75 12.38
C CYS A 122 0.64 -24.06 13.16
N PHE A 123 1.19 -25.25 12.95
CA PHE A 123 2.43 -25.67 13.61
C PHE A 123 3.26 -26.60 12.72
N PHE A 124 4.58 -26.57 12.91
CA PHE A 124 5.49 -27.56 12.32
C PHE A 124 5.40 -28.86 13.15
N PRO A 125 5.03 -30.00 12.55
CA PRO A 125 5.02 -31.27 13.25
C PRO A 125 6.46 -31.71 13.55
N HIS A 126 6.73 -32.15 14.78
CA HIS A 126 8.02 -32.73 15.13
C HIS A 126 8.24 -34.06 14.39
N VAL A 127 9.33 -34.15 13.59
CA VAL A 127 9.73 -35.36 12.88
C VAL A 127 11.01 -35.91 13.52
N ARG A 128 10.95 -37.16 13.97
CA ARG A 128 12.07 -37.80 14.67
C ARG A 128 13.31 -37.88 13.76
N GLY A 129 14.37 -37.15 14.11
CA GLY A 129 15.63 -37.11 13.37
C GLY A 129 15.83 -35.84 12.54
N ASP A 130 14.85 -34.93 12.53
CA ASP A 130 14.95 -33.57 12.00
C ASP A 130 15.31 -32.57 13.12
N THR A 131 15.80 -31.38 12.75
CA THR A 131 15.98 -30.25 13.67
C THR A 131 14.65 -29.53 13.90
N ASP A 132 14.42 -29.04 15.11
CA ASP A 132 13.29 -28.16 15.42
C ASP A 132 13.61 -26.68 15.15
N GLU A 133 14.83 -26.37 14.70
CA GLU A 133 15.23 -25.02 14.29
C GLU A 133 14.53 -24.63 12.98
N ARG A 134 13.99 -23.41 12.94
CA ARG A 134 13.27 -22.84 11.79
C ARG A 134 13.82 -21.45 11.49
N THR A 135 13.89 -21.09 10.21
CA THR A 135 14.25 -19.73 9.80
C THR A 135 13.12 -18.77 10.14
N GLN A 136 13.42 -17.47 10.23
CA GLN A 136 12.40 -16.44 10.48
C GLN A 136 11.34 -16.44 9.36
N GLU A 137 11.77 -16.56 8.11
CA GLU A 137 10.89 -16.73 6.94
C GLU A 137 9.91 -17.91 7.09
N GLN A 138 10.37 -19.07 7.58
CA GLN A 138 9.49 -20.21 7.84
C GLN A 138 8.45 -19.90 8.92
N LEU A 139 8.85 -19.18 9.97
CA LEU A 139 7.94 -18.79 11.05
C LEU A 139 6.90 -17.77 10.56
N ASP A 140 7.31 -16.85 9.69
CA ASP A 140 6.45 -15.83 9.10
C ASP A 140 5.47 -16.44 8.10
N ALA A 141 5.94 -17.32 7.20
CA ALA A 141 5.07 -18.08 6.30
C ALA A 141 4.02 -18.92 7.07
N LYS A 142 4.40 -19.49 8.22
CA LYS A 142 3.47 -20.19 9.12
C LYS A 142 2.43 -19.23 9.71
N GLN A 143 2.86 -18.05 10.13
CA GLN A 143 1.97 -17.05 10.73
C GLN A 143 1.01 -16.46 9.69
N GLU A 144 1.49 -16.22 8.48
CA GLU A 144 0.69 -15.76 7.34
C GLU A 144 -0.38 -16.79 6.97
N LEU A 145 0.00 -18.07 6.83
CA LEU A 145 -0.93 -19.15 6.55
C LEU A 145 -2.01 -19.29 7.64
N GLU A 146 -1.62 -19.22 8.92
CA GLU A 146 -2.55 -19.24 10.05
C GLU A 146 -3.53 -18.05 9.97
N GLY A 147 -3.01 -16.85 9.70
CA GLY A 147 -3.79 -15.63 9.51
C GLY A 147 -4.78 -15.75 8.35
N ARG A 148 -4.34 -16.30 7.21
CA ARG A 148 -5.16 -16.51 6.02
C ARG A 148 -6.30 -17.49 6.29
N ILE A 149 -6.03 -18.63 6.91
CA ILE A 149 -7.07 -19.63 7.23
C ILE A 149 -8.08 -19.03 8.22
N ASN A 150 -7.61 -18.36 9.27
CA ASN A 150 -8.49 -17.70 10.24
C ASN A 150 -9.32 -16.57 9.61
N GLY A 151 -8.76 -15.86 8.63
CA GLY A 151 -9.47 -14.86 7.82
C GLY A 151 -10.61 -15.47 6.99
N ILE A 152 -10.36 -16.61 6.32
CA ILE A 152 -11.37 -17.33 5.53
C ILE A 152 -12.51 -17.82 6.44
N LEU A 153 -12.19 -18.37 7.62
CA LEU A 153 -13.20 -18.81 8.60
C LEU A 153 -14.05 -17.65 9.11
N ALA A 154 -13.43 -16.53 9.45
CA ALA A 154 -14.13 -15.33 9.88
C ALA A 154 -15.05 -14.78 8.78
N HIS A 155 -14.61 -14.81 7.52
CA HIS A 155 -15.44 -14.40 6.39
C HIS A 155 -16.64 -15.34 6.21
N ALA A 156 -16.42 -16.66 6.22
CA ALA A 156 -17.50 -17.64 6.09
C ALA A 156 -18.55 -17.51 7.21
N ALA A 157 -18.11 -17.23 8.44
CA ALA A 157 -18.99 -16.97 9.57
C ALA A 157 -19.82 -15.68 9.38
N GLU A 158 -19.24 -14.64 8.80
CA GLU A 158 -19.97 -13.40 8.48
C GLU A 158 -20.99 -13.61 7.34
N ILE A 159 -20.67 -14.44 6.33
CA ILE A 159 -21.61 -14.81 5.27
C ILE A 159 -22.79 -15.61 5.84
N ASP A 160 -22.54 -16.63 6.66
CA ASP A 160 -23.60 -17.40 7.32
C ASP A 160 -24.51 -16.49 8.15
N ALA A 161 -23.93 -15.62 8.97
CA ALA A 161 -24.68 -14.66 9.78
C ALA A 161 -25.49 -13.66 8.92
N SER A 162 -24.91 -13.18 7.82
CA SER A 162 -25.56 -12.24 6.89
C SER A 162 -26.75 -12.88 6.18
N VAL A 163 -26.57 -14.09 5.65
CA VAL A 163 -27.64 -14.89 5.04
C VAL A 163 -28.76 -15.15 6.06
N ALA A 164 -28.44 -15.62 7.26
CA ALA A 164 -29.44 -15.89 8.29
C ALA A 164 -30.26 -14.64 8.67
N ARG A 165 -29.60 -13.48 8.82
CA ARG A 165 -30.26 -12.20 9.08
C ARG A 165 -31.15 -11.76 7.92
N ALA A 166 -30.63 -11.79 6.69
CA ALA A 166 -31.33 -11.36 5.48
C ALA A 166 -32.57 -12.22 5.22
N LEU A 167 -32.48 -13.55 5.39
CA LEU A 167 -33.62 -14.46 5.29
C LEU A 167 -34.68 -14.18 6.37
N SER A 168 -34.26 -13.97 7.61
CA SER A 168 -35.17 -13.64 8.71
C SER A 168 -35.92 -12.33 8.46
N LYS A 169 -35.24 -11.32 7.89
CA LYS A 169 -35.82 -10.03 7.52
C LYS A 169 -36.71 -10.10 6.28
N SER A 170 -36.36 -10.94 5.30
CA SER A 170 -37.19 -11.19 4.11
C SER A 170 -38.49 -11.88 4.48
N HIS A 171 -38.43 -12.85 5.40
CA HIS A 171 -39.60 -13.55 5.90
C HIS A 171 -40.43 -12.74 6.90
N GLY A 172 -39.80 -11.87 7.70
CA GLY A 172 -40.48 -11.00 8.67
C GLY A 172 -41.22 -11.67 9.83
N ASN A 173 -41.15 -13.01 9.93
CA ASN A 173 -41.84 -13.84 10.94
C ASN A 173 -43.37 -13.76 10.93
N ASP A 174 -43.99 -13.34 9.81
CA ASP A 174 -45.44 -13.41 9.63
C ASP A 174 -45.81 -14.45 8.56
N ALA A 175 -46.34 -15.59 9.01
CA ALA A 175 -46.74 -16.67 8.11
C ALA A 175 -47.91 -16.31 7.17
N ASN A 176 -48.58 -15.18 7.37
CA ASN A 176 -49.77 -14.78 6.61
C ASN A 176 -49.61 -13.45 5.86
N ASN A 177 -48.45 -12.80 5.93
CA ASN A 177 -48.21 -11.51 5.29
C ASN A 177 -46.86 -11.53 4.58
N ALA A 178 -46.90 -11.55 3.25
CA ALA A 178 -45.69 -11.56 2.44
C ALA A 178 -45.18 -10.13 2.17
N GLY A 179 -43.93 -10.03 1.72
CA GLY A 179 -43.35 -8.76 1.24
C GLY A 179 -42.81 -7.85 2.35
N HIS A 180 -41.98 -8.41 3.23
CA HIS A 180 -41.23 -7.66 4.24
C HIS A 180 -40.00 -6.97 3.64
N SER A 181 -38.79 -7.30 4.10
CA SER A 181 -37.56 -6.75 3.50
C SER A 181 -37.28 -7.44 2.17
N ASN A 182 -36.70 -6.72 1.23
CA ASN A 182 -36.34 -7.24 -0.08
C ASN A 182 -34.89 -6.90 -0.39
N TYR A 183 -34.14 -7.90 -0.83
CA TYR A 183 -32.74 -7.75 -1.20
C TYR A 183 -32.54 -8.24 -2.62
N GLU A 184 -31.77 -7.50 -3.41
CA GLU A 184 -31.39 -7.92 -4.76
C GLU A 184 -30.03 -8.64 -4.79
N SER A 185 -29.26 -8.55 -3.71
CA SER A 185 -27.97 -9.21 -3.49
C SER A 185 -27.72 -9.43 -1.99
N LEU A 186 -26.72 -10.24 -1.63
CA LEU A 186 -26.26 -10.32 -0.24
C LEU A 186 -25.57 -9.01 0.23
N ASN A 187 -24.89 -8.32 -0.69
CA ASN A 187 -24.25 -7.02 -0.44
C ASN A 187 -25.25 -5.98 0.06
N ASP A 188 -26.44 -5.90 -0.55
CA ASP A 188 -27.53 -5.00 -0.13
C ASP A 188 -27.92 -5.24 1.34
N ALA A 189 -28.10 -6.51 1.72
CA ALA A 189 -28.42 -6.87 3.11
C ALA A 189 -27.27 -6.54 4.09
N GLN A 190 -26.02 -6.71 3.65
CA GLN A 190 -24.83 -6.36 4.45
C GLN A 190 -24.65 -4.84 4.59
N ALA A 191 -24.89 -4.08 3.52
CA ALA A 191 -24.87 -2.62 3.53
C ALA A 191 -25.97 -2.07 4.45
N GLU A 192 -27.19 -2.62 4.38
CA GLU A 192 -28.26 -2.28 5.31
C GLU A 192 -27.83 -2.52 6.77
N ARG A 193 -27.20 -3.67 7.06
CA ARG A 193 -26.71 -3.98 8.41
C ARG A 193 -25.61 -3.01 8.86
N ALA A 194 -24.66 -2.69 8.00
CA ALA A 194 -23.61 -1.71 8.29
C ALA A 194 -24.23 -0.32 8.60
N LEU A 195 -25.27 0.08 7.86
CA LEU A 195 -26.01 1.33 8.10
C LEU A 195 -26.81 1.31 9.40
N GLU A 196 -27.42 0.18 9.78
CA GLU A 196 -28.08 0.03 11.08
C GLU A 196 -27.12 0.23 12.24
N LEU A 197 -25.90 -0.31 12.11
CA LEU A 197 -24.82 -0.13 13.09
C LEU A 197 -24.35 1.33 13.08
N ALA A 198 -24.06 1.91 11.91
CA ALA A 198 -23.61 3.28 11.77
C ALA A 198 -24.60 4.30 12.36
N ARG A 199 -25.91 4.07 12.23
CA ARG A 199 -26.96 4.92 12.84
C ARG A 199 -26.91 4.98 14.38
N LYS A 200 -26.25 4.02 15.04
CA LYS A 200 -26.02 4.06 16.49
C LYS A 200 -24.88 5.02 16.85
N GLY A 201 -23.96 5.30 15.92
CA GLY A 201 -22.80 6.18 16.13
C GLY A 201 -21.98 5.79 17.36
N ASP A 202 -21.69 6.77 18.20
CA ASP A 202 -20.96 6.63 19.47
C ASP A 202 -21.62 5.66 20.48
N LYS A 203 -22.89 5.28 20.28
CA LYS A 203 -23.59 4.30 21.12
C LYS A 203 -23.36 2.85 20.71
N MET A 204 -22.65 2.58 19.61
CA MET A 204 -22.24 1.21 19.29
C MET A 204 -21.37 0.66 20.42
N SER A 205 -21.75 -0.49 20.96
CA SER A 205 -20.86 -1.29 21.82
C SER A 205 -19.63 -1.75 21.06
N ASP A 206 -18.58 -2.17 21.77
CA ASP A 206 -17.35 -2.67 21.15
C ASP A 206 -17.62 -3.87 20.23
N ALA A 207 -18.55 -4.76 20.61
CA ALA A 207 -18.95 -5.90 19.78
C ALA A 207 -19.68 -5.47 18.49
N GLU A 208 -20.49 -4.41 18.56
CA GLU A 208 -21.18 -3.85 17.40
C GLU A 208 -20.23 -3.11 16.46
N LEU A 209 -19.24 -2.40 17.01
CA LEU A 209 -18.19 -1.76 16.21
C LEU A 209 -17.29 -2.81 15.53
N GLN A 210 -16.97 -3.91 16.22
CA GLN A 210 -16.28 -5.03 15.61
C GLN A 210 -17.12 -5.72 14.52
N GLU A 211 -18.44 -5.81 14.69
CA GLU A 211 -19.35 -6.29 13.62
C GLU A 211 -19.33 -5.35 12.42
N PHE A 212 -19.41 -4.03 12.64
CA PHE A 212 -19.29 -3.02 11.60
C PHE A 212 -17.97 -3.17 10.83
N ASN A 213 -16.85 -3.28 11.54
CA ASN A 213 -15.54 -3.45 10.90
C ASN A 213 -15.42 -4.75 10.11
N ARG A 214 -16.02 -5.87 10.58
CA ARG A 214 -16.04 -7.11 9.80
C ARG A 214 -16.82 -6.94 8.50
N LEU A 215 -18.00 -6.34 8.55
CA LEU A 215 -18.80 -6.06 7.35
C LEU A 215 -18.03 -5.17 6.37
N MET A 216 -17.42 -4.08 6.83
CA MET A 216 -16.64 -3.18 5.99
C MET A 216 -15.39 -3.86 5.43
N ARG A 217 -14.68 -4.66 6.23
CA ARG A 217 -13.46 -5.36 5.82
C ARG A 217 -13.70 -6.36 4.68
N PHE A 218 -14.77 -7.15 4.79
CA PHE A 218 -15.04 -8.23 3.83
C PHE A 218 -15.74 -7.74 2.56
N ASN A 219 -16.51 -6.64 2.64
CA ASN A 219 -17.34 -6.18 1.52
C ASN A 219 -16.91 -4.82 0.95
N GLY A 220 -16.15 -4.01 1.70
CA GLY A 220 -15.77 -2.65 1.29
C GLY A 220 -14.90 -2.58 0.03
N ARG A 221 -14.17 -3.65 -0.26
CA ARG A 221 -13.25 -3.78 -1.42
C ARG A 221 -13.76 -4.79 -2.44
N GLU A 222 -15.05 -5.11 -2.40
CA GLU A 222 -15.63 -6.04 -3.36
C GLU A 222 -15.56 -5.44 -4.78
N LYS A 223 -15.40 -6.32 -5.77
CA LYS A 223 -15.00 -5.96 -7.13
C LYS A 223 -15.99 -5.05 -7.87
N ASP A 224 -17.28 -5.22 -7.64
CA ASP A 224 -18.34 -4.49 -8.35
C ASP A 224 -18.65 -3.12 -7.71
N GLY A 225 -18.17 -2.84 -6.49
CA GLY A 225 -18.35 -1.59 -5.74
C GLY A 225 -19.75 -1.34 -5.14
N GLU A 226 -20.67 -2.30 -5.22
CA GLU A 226 -22.06 -2.27 -4.75
C GLU A 226 -22.15 -1.95 -3.25
N PHE A 227 -21.56 -2.78 -2.38
CA PHE A 227 -21.63 -2.59 -0.92
C PHE A 227 -21.12 -1.21 -0.50
N ALA A 228 -19.95 -0.83 -1.00
CA ALA A 228 -19.30 0.42 -0.62
C ALA A 228 -20.12 1.64 -1.09
N THR A 229 -20.61 1.59 -2.33
CA THR A 229 -21.48 2.62 -2.91
C THR A 229 -22.78 2.77 -2.12
N GLU A 230 -23.47 1.66 -1.83
CA GLU A 230 -24.73 1.68 -1.08
C GLU A 230 -24.54 2.15 0.37
N PHE A 231 -23.45 1.74 1.03
CA PHE A 231 -23.12 2.20 2.36
C PHE A 231 -22.95 3.73 2.39
N TYR A 232 -22.14 4.30 1.50
CA TYR A 232 -21.91 5.74 1.47
C TYR A 232 -23.13 6.56 1.05
N GLN A 233 -23.93 6.05 0.10
CA GLN A 233 -25.22 6.66 -0.25
C GLN A 233 -26.20 6.62 0.93
N GLY A 234 -26.32 5.47 1.59
CA GLY A 234 -27.22 5.25 2.71
C GLY A 234 -26.83 5.99 3.98
N LEU A 235 -25.54 6.32 4.16
CA LEU A 235 -25.05 7.15 5.27
C LEU A 235 -25.53 8.60 5.13
N GLY A 236 -25.76 9.05 3.89
CA GLY A 236 -26.39 10.33 3.58
C GLY A 236 -25.49 11.36 2.89
N GLY A 237 -24.39 10.92 2.27
CA GLY A 237 -23.50 11.78 1.47
C GLY A 237 -22.21 12.21 2.19
N PRO A 238 -21.35 13.01 1.51
CA PRO A 238 -20.02 13.40 2.00
C PRO A 238 -20.03 14.02 3.41
N GLU A 239 -20.93 14.95 3.70
CA GLU A 239 -21.02 15.60 5.01
C GLU A 239 -21.35 14.59 6.12
N LYS A 240 -22.28 13.66 5.88
CA LYS A 240 -22.65 12.63 6.84
C LYS A 240 -21.57 11.58 7.03
N THR A 241 -20.79 11.29 5.99
CA THR A 241 -19.56 10.51 6.10
C THR A 241 -18.57 11.14 7.06
N LEU A 242 -18.27 12.43 6.90
CA LEU A 242 -17.34 13.15 7.77
C LEU A 242 -17.87 13.23 9.21
N GLU A 243 -19.15 13.55 9.40
CA GLU A 243 -19.76 13.56 10.73
C GLU A 243 -19.68 12.20 11.44
N PHE A 244 -19.99 11.11 10.73
CA PHE A 244 -19.94 9.75 11.28
C PHE A 244 -18.52 9.37 11.67
N TYR A 245 -17.55 9.56 10.76
CA TYR A 245 -16.17 9.23 11.04
C TYR A 245 -15.61 10.07 12.20
N ALA A 246 -15.84 11.39 12.20
CA ALA A 246 -15.38 12.26 13.27
C ALA A 246 -15.95 11.86 14.64
N ALA A 247 -17.25 11.53 14.71
CA ALA A 247 -17.88 11.09 15.94
C ALA A 247 -17.26 9.79 16.48
N MET A 248 -17.02 8.83 15.59
CA MET A 248 -16.43 7.54 15.95
C MET A 248 -14.95 7.67 16.34
N SER A 249 -14.19 8.47 15.60
CA SER A 249 -12.77 8.71 15.86
C SER A 249 -12.57 9.30 17.25
N ILE A 250 -13.24 10.42 17.55
CA ILE A 250 -13.17 11.07 18.86
C ILE A 250 -13.62 10.13 19.98
N ASN A 251 -14.65 9.32 19.76
CA ASN A 251 -15.10 8.36 20.76
C ASN A 251 -14.08 7.23 21.05
N GLY A 252 -13.26 6.85 20.07
CA GLY A 252 -12.20 5.84 20.26
C GLY A 252 -10.87 6.38 20.72
N THR A 253 -10.63 7.67 20.55
CA THR A 253 -9.37 8.33 20.93
C THR A 253 -9.49 9.18 22.20
N ASP A 254 -10.68 9.29 22.78
CA ASP A 254 -10.88 9.96 24.06
C ASP A 254 -10.03 9.30 25.16
N ALA A 255 -9.56 10.09 26.13
CA ALA A 255 -8.68 9.61 27.20
C ALA A 255 -9.32 8.47 28.04
N ASP A 256 -10.66 8.42 28.10
CA ASP A 256 -11.40 7.36 28.79
C ASP A 256 -11.69 6.12 27.91
N ALA A 257 -11.28 6.12 26.64
CA ALA A 257 -11.52 5.01 25.73
C ALA A 257 -10.71 3.76 26.10
N SER A 258 -11.34 2.59 26.01
CA SER A 258 -10.63 1.33 26.21
C SER A 258 -9.67 1.04 25.05
N LYS A 259 -8.60 0.27 25.30
CA LYS A 259 -7.72 -0.21 24.22
C LYS A 259 -8.51 -0.94 23.11
N VAL A 260 -9.50 -1.75 23.49
CA VAL A 260 -10.38 -2.45 22.55
C VAL A 260 -11.15 -1.47 21.67
N ARG A 261 -11.61 -0.36 22.24
CA ARG A 261 -12.32 0.69 21.50
C ARG A 261 -11.38 1.40 20.53
N LEU A 262 -10.19 1.78 20.98
CA LEU A 262 -9.17 2.43 20.16
C LEU A 262 -8.78 1.53 18.96
N ASP A 263 -8.48 0.26 19.21
CA ASP A 263 -8.13 -0.71 18.17
C ASP A 263 -9.29 -0.86 17.15
N ALA A 264 -10.53 -0.92 17.63
CA ALA A 264 -11.70 -1.01 16.75
C ALA A 264 -11.94 0.29 15.94
N VAL A 265 -11.57 1.47 16.46
CA VAL A 265 -11.69 2.72 15.70
C VAL A 265 -10.55 2.89 14.68
N ARG A 266 -9.36 2.35 14.95
CA ARG A 266 -8.28 2.20 13.95
C ARG A 266 -8.71 1.30 12.79
N ASP A 267 -9.34 0.17 13.10
CA ASP A 267 -9.94 -0.70 12.08
C ASP A 267 -11.04 0.03 11.30
N LEU A 268 -11.87 0.86 11.97
CA LEU A 268 -12.90 1.65 11.30
C LEU A 268 -12.29 2.64 10.31
N GLN A 269 -11.23 3.36 10.70
CA GLN A 269 -10.49 4.28 9.81
C GLN A 269 -10.02 3.54 8.55
N LYS A 270 -9.32 2.41 8.72
CA LYS A 270 -8.80 1.59 7.62
C LYS A 270 -9.90 1.09 6.69
N ASN A 271 -10.91 0.42 7.26
CA ASN A 271 -11.96 -0.23 6.47
C ASN A 271 -12.87 0.79 5.77
N MET A 272 -13.13 1.94 6.38
CA MET A 272 -13.85 3.04 5.72
C MET A 272 -13.02 3.66 4.60
N GLY A 273 -11.72 3.90 4.81
CA GLY A 273 -10.83 4.42 3.75
C GLY A 273 -10.81 3.51 2.53
N PHE A 274 -10.56 2.21 2.72
CA PHE A 274 -10.60 1.23 1.62
C PHE A 274 -11.96 1.20 0.90
N ALA A 275 -13.07 1.27 1.64
CA ALA A 275 -14.39 1.34 1.04
C ALA A 275 -14.63 2.66 0.29
N LEU A 276 -14.08 3.78 0.77
CA LEU A 276 -14.24 5.08 0.11
C LEU A 276 -13.50 5.08 -1.22
N ALA A 277 -12.27 4.55 -1.26
CA ALA A 277 -11.51 4.37 -2.48
C ALA A 277 -12.31 3.56 -3.51
N ASN A 278 -12.82 2.39 -3.11
CA ASN A 278 -13.63 1.54 -3.99
C ASN A 278 -14.92 2.23 -4.46
N ALA A 279 -15.64 2.92 -3.56
CA ALA A 279 -16.88 3.60 -3.91
C ALA A 279 -16.67 4.85 -4.79
N THR A 280 -15.46 5.40 -4.84
CA THR A 280 -15.15 6.60 -5.65
C THR A 280 -14.37 6.28 -6.92
N ASP A 281 -13.98 5.02 -7.11
CA ASP A 281 -13.34 4.53 -8.32
C ASP A 281 -14.37 4.44 -9.47
N PRO A 282 -14.21 5.24 -10.54
CA PRO A 282 -15.13 5.25 -11.68
C PRO A 282 -15.08 3.98 -12.54
N ASP A 283 -14.07 3.12 -12.38
CA ASP A 283 -13.93 1.87 -13.13
C ASP A 283 -14.66 0.69 -12.45
N THR A 284 -15.12 0.87 -11.21
CA THR A 284 -16.06 -0.07 -10.57
C THR A 284 -17.45 0.04 -11.19
N LYS A 285 -18.19 -1.07 -11.19
CA LYS A 285 -19.52 -1.13 -11.84
C LYS A 285 -20.55 -0.27 -11.11
N HIS A 286 -20.48 -0.24 -9.79
CA HIS A 286 -21.28 0.58 -8.90
C HIS A 286 -20.33 1.56 -8.23
N HIS A 287 -20.47 2.85 -8.55
CA HIS A 287 -19.64 3.90 -8.00
C HIS A 287 -20.48 5.13 -7.64
N LEU A 288 -19.96 5.95 -6.74
CA LEU A 288 -20.50 7.25 -6.38
C LEU A 288 -20.31 8.23 -7.55
N PRO A 289 -21.20 9.24 -7.70
CA PRO A 289 -21.01 10.26 -8.71
C PRO A 289 -19.81 11.15 -8.40
N SER A 290 -19.15 11.67 -9.44
CA SER A 290 -17.96 12.53 -9.31
C SER A 290 -18.18 13.80 -8.46
N SER A 291 -19.44 14.22 -8.27
CA SER A 291 -19.79 15.31 -7.35
C SER A 291 -19.35 15.06 -5.90
N TRP A 292 -19.12 13.80 -5.49
CA TRP A 292 -18.55 13.50 -4.18
C TRP A 292 -17.17 14.12 -3.98
N GLY A 293 -16.31 14.07 -4.98
CA GLY A 293 -15.00 14.73 -4.93
C GLY A 293 -15.15 16.25 -4.79
N ASP A 294 -16.06 16.86 -5.55
CA ASP A 294 -16.36 18.30 -5.46
C ASP A 294 -16.88 18.69 -4.07
N ASP A 295 -17.79 17.89 -3.52
CA ASP A 295 -18.38 18.12 -2.20
C ASP A 295 -17.35 17.95 -1.08
N PHE A 296 -16.47 16.94 -1.15
CA PHE A 296 -15.39 16.79 -0.18
C PHE A 296 -14.41 17.97 -0.23
N ARG A 297 -14.08 18.49 -1.42
CA ARG A 297 -13.24 19.69 -1.51
C ARG A 297 -13.91 20.92 -0.91
N ARG A 298 -15.20 21.11 -1.20
CA ARG A 298 -16.00 22.21 -0.64
C ARG A 298 -16.14 22.10 0.88
N LEU A 299 -16.40 20.91 1.41
CA LEU A 299 -16.49 20.65 2.85
C LEU A 299 -15.11 20.74 3.51
N GLY A 300 -14.03 20.50 2.76
CA GLY A 300 -12.65 20.52 3.21
C GLY A 300 -12.26 21.77 3.99
N THR A 301 -12.70 22.95 3.51
CA THR A 301 -12.47 24.24 4.16
C THR A 301 -13.64 24.74 5.02
N GLN A 302 -14.64 23.89 5.26
CA GLN A 302 -15.77 24.18 6.14
C GLN A 302 -15.64 23.46 7.48
N GLN A 303 -16.08 24.12 8.54
CA GLN A 303 -16.15 23.51 9.87
C GLN A 303 -17.30 22.51 9.97
N ILE A 304 -16.98 21.25 10.25
CA ILE A 304 -17.95 20.15 10.38
C ILE A 304 -18.15 19.83 11.87
N GLY A 305 -19.40 19.63 12.28
CA GLY A 305 -19.72 19.21 13.65
C GLY A 305 -20.79 18.14 13.63
N TRP A 306 -20.60 17.11 14.46
CA TRP A 306 -21.49 15.95 14.57
C TRP A 306 -22.43 16.03 15.78
N GLN A 307 -22.27 17.06 16.62
CA GLN A 307 -23.13 17.32 17.77
C GLN A 307 -23.71 18.73 17.77
N LYS A 308 -24.95 18.85 18.25
CA LYS A 308 -25.62 20.14 18.36
C LYS A 308 -24.93 21.01 19.41
N GLY A 309 -24.47 22.20 18.98
CA GLY A 309 -23.83 23.16 19.87
C GLY A 309 -22.35 22.88 20.13
N GLN A 310 -21.71 22.02 19.32
CA GLN A 310 -20.26 21.82 19.35
C GLN A 310 -19.53 23.15 19.05
N TRP A 311 -18.65 23.55 19.97
CA TRP A 311 -17.93 24.81 19.93
C TRP A 311 -16.65 24.72 19.08
N ASN A 312 -15.82 23.71 19.33
CA ASN A 312 -14.60 23.46 18.57
C ASN A 312 -14.90 22.45 17.47
N LYS A 313 -15.00 22.95 16.23
CA LYS A 313 -15.28 22.13 15.05
C LYS A 313 -14.03 22.00 14.19
N PRO A 314 -13.63 20.77 13.80
CA PRO A 314 -12.60 20.57 12.80
C PRO A 314 -13.07 21.06 11.43
N TYR A 315 -12.13 21.35 10.56
CA TYR A 315 -12.36 21.49 9.14
C TYR A 315 -12.58 20.12 8.49
N GLY A 316 -13.37 20.08 7.42
CA GLY A 316 -13.66 18.83 6.72
C GLY A 316 -12.40 18.09 6.26
N TYR A 317 -11.32 18.79 5.89
CA TYR A 317 -10.07 18.15 5.50
C TYR A 317 -9.29 17.50 6.64
N GLN A 318 -9.39 18.02 7.87
CA GLN A 318 -8.82 17.35 9.05
C GLN A 318 -9.50 16.00 9.29
N VAL A 319 -10.81 15.93 9.05
CA VAL A 319 -11.59 14.70 9.20
C VAL A 319 -11.39 13.76 8.02
N LEU A 320 -11.45 14.29 6.79
CA LEU A 320 -11.30 13.50 5.56
C LEU A 320 -9.89 12.91 5.46
N GLY A 321 -8.86 13.65 5.89
CA GLY A 321 -7.48 13.20 5.89
C GLY A 321 -7.33 11.82 6.53
N GLY A 322 -7.95 11.60 7.69
CA GLY A 322 -7.96 10.31 8.35
C GLY A 322 -8.44 9.12 7.50
N LEU A 323 -9.45 9.33 6.65
CA LEU A 323 -9.96 8.29 5.75
C LEU A 323 -9.06 8.09 4.52
N LEU A 324 -8.52 9.18 3.97
CA LEU A 324 -7.69 9.14 2.75
C LEU A 324 -6.38 8.39 2.93
N ARG A 325 -5.87 8.28 4.16
CA ARG A 325 -4.66 7.50 4.48
C ARG A 325 -4.75 6.02 4.11
N TYR A 326 -5.93 5.48 3.81
CA TYR A 326 -6.09 4.09 3.43
C TYR A 326 -6.89 3.96 2.15
N GLY A 327 -6.35 3.19 1.21
CA GLY A 327 -6.96 2.93 -0.09
C GLY A 327 -6.11 3.42 -1.26
N ASN A 328 -6.30 2.77 -2.40
CA ASN A 328 -5.78 3.21 -3.69
C ASN A 328 -6.89 3.98 -4.40
N TYR A 329 -6.78 5.31 -4.43
CA TYR A 329 -7.82 6.19 -4.96
C TYR A 329 -7.57 6.54 -6.44
N ASP A 330 -8.63 6.58 -7.25
CA ASP A 330 -8.54 7.06 -8.63
C ASP A 330 -8.09 8.54 -8.66
N PRO A 331 -7.20 8.93 -9.59
CA PRO A 331 -6.69 10.31 -9.72
C PRO A 331 -7.78 11.38 -9.86
N LYS A 332 -8.92 11.05 -10.50
CA LYS A 332 -10.04 11.99 -10.67
C LYS A 332 -10.70 12.34 -9.33
N PHE A 333 -10.53 11.51 -8.31
CA PHE A 333 -10.97 11.76 -6.95
C PHE A 333 -9.86 12.41 -6.10
N LEU A 334 -8.68 11.80 -6.04
CA LEU A 334 -7.62 12.20 -5.10
C LEU A 334 -6.86 13.45 -5.53
N ASP A 335 -6.42 13.56 -6.79
CA ASP A 335 -5.55 14.67 -7.23
C ASP A 335 -6.21 16.04 -6.97
N PRO A 336 -7.50 16.28 -7.33
CA PRO A 336 -8.12 17.57 -7.03
C PRO A 336 -8.13 17.93 -5.54
N ILE A 337 -8.21 16.93 -4.65
CA ILE A 337 -8.18 17.14 -3.19
C ILE A 337 -6.74 17.48 -2.75
N ALA A 338 -5.76 16.67 -3.17
CA ALA A 338 -4.35 16.87 -2.84
C ALA A 338 -3.82 18.21 -3.35
N GLU A 339 -4.16 18.56 -4.59
CA GLU A 339 -3.82 19.85 -5.20
C GLU A 339 -4.39 21.04 -4.41
N HIS A 340 -5.67 20.96 -4.04
CA HIS A 340 -6.33 22.02 -3.29
C HIS A 340 -5.73 22.17 -1.88
N VAL A 341 -5.49 21.07 -1.17
CA VAL A 341 -4.83 21.08 0.15
C VAL A 341 -3.44 21.69 0.05
N THR A 342 -2.63 21.28 -0.93
CA THR A 342 -1.27 21.79 -1.13
C THR A 342 -1.28 23.31 -1.42
N GLN A 343 -2.21 23.79 -2.23
CA GLN A 343 -2.34 25.23 -2.53
C GLN A 343 -2.79 26.05 -1.31
N LEU A 344 -3.65 25.49 -0.45
CA LEU A 344 -4.04 26.13 0.80
C LEU A 344 -2.86 26.21 1.76
N HIS A 345 -2.13 25.11 1.92
CA HIS A 345 -0.93 25.04 2.76
C HIS A 345 0.13 26.05 2.32
N LYS A 346 0.45 26.07 1.03
CA LYS A 346 1.41 27.04 0.46
C LYS A 346 1.00 28.51 0.73
N LYS A 347 -0.30 28.79 0.79
CA LYS A 347 -0.83 30.15 1.04
C LYS A 347 -0.83 30.51 2.52
N ASP A 348 -1.19 29.57 3.38
CA ASP A 348 -1.27 29.73 4.84
C ASP A 348 -1.03 28.36 5.51
N PRO A 349 0.23 28.04 5.87
CA PRO A 349 0.61 26.74 6.45
C PRO A 349 -0.17 26.40 7.72
N TYR A 350 -0.60 27.40 8.49
CA TYR A 350 -1.28 27.20 9.77
C TYR A 350 -2.81 27.22 9.66
N PHE A 351 -3.37 27.30 8.44
CA PHE A 351 -4.81 27.45 8.21
C PHE A 351 -5.63 26.42 8.99
N PHE A 352 -5.23 25.14 8.93
CA PHE A 352 -5.92 24.03 9.60
C PHE A 352 -5.50 23.81 11.05
N LEU A 353 -4.35 24.34 11.49
CA LEU A 353 -3.81 24.06 12.83
C LEU A 353 -4.42 24.94 13.94
N ASN A 354 -5.10 26.03 13.56
CA ASN A 354 -5.64 27.00 14.51
C ASN A 354 -6.73 26.46 15.45
N ASN A 355 -7.39 25.35 15.11
CA ASN A 355 -8.47 24.74 15.90
C ASN A 355 -8.08 23.39 16.52
N LYS A 356 -6.78 23.03 16.51
CA LYS A 356 -6.29 21.73 16.98
C LYS A 356 -6.51 21.51 18.49
N PRO A 357 -6.71 20.26 18.94
CA PRO A 357 -6.97 19.95 20.35
C PRO A 357 -5.67 19.98 21.19
N MET A 358 -5.26 21.19 21.58
CA MET A 358 -4.06 21.41 22.38
C MET A 358 -4.09 20.70 23.74
N GLY A 359 -3.01 19.98 24.06
CA GLY A 359 -2.74 19.33 25.36
C GLY A 359 -3.32 17.92 25.49
N GLN A 360 -3.81 17.35 24.39
CA GLN A 360 -4.26 15.96 24.32
C GLN A 360 -3.10 15.04 23.88
N GLU A 361 -3.28 13.73 24.05
CA GLU A 361 -2.38 12.75 23.43
C GLU A 361 -2.41 12.87 21.90
N ASP A 362 -1.30 12.56 21.23
CA ASP A 362 -1.22 12.67 19.76
C ASP A 362 -2.15 11.70 19.02
N ILE A 363 -2.58 10.62 19.68
CA ILE A 363 -3.61 9.73 19.14
C ILE A 363 -5.01 10.37 19.14
N TYR A 364 -5.23 11.48 19.87
CA TYR A 364 -6.52 12.16 19.94
C TYR A 364 -6.82 12.95 18.66
N GLY A 365 -7.92 12.63 17.99
CA GLY A 365 -8.38 13.38 16.83
C GLY A 365 -8.90 12.50 15.72
N PHE A 366 -8.46 12.79 14.50
CA PHE A 366 -8.95 12.15 13.27
C PHE A 366 -7.88 11.31 12.57
N ASN A 367 -6.74 11.07 13.22
CA ASN A 367 -5.79 10.03 12.84
C ASN A 367 -5.49 9.10 14.02
N PRO A 368 -6.41 8.19 14.39
CA PRO A 368 -6.24 7.29 15.53
C PRO A 368 -5.06 6.31 15.35
N SER A 369 -4.52 6.17 14.14
CA SER A 369 -3.28 5.43 13.89
C SER A 369 -2.07 6.07 14.59
N GLY A 370 -2.05 7.41 14.68
CA GLY A 370 -0.88 8.19 15.12
C GLY A 370 0.28 8.21 14.13
N SER A 371 0.16 7.56 12.96
CA SER A 371 1.20 7.52 11.93
C SER A 371 1.30 8.87 11.22
N LEU A 372 2.52 9.38 11.05
CA LEU A 372 2.84 10.66 10.38
C LEU A 372 2.00 11.84 10.89
N GLY A 373 1.82 11.91 12.21
CA GLY A 373 1.17 13.03 12.90
C GLY A 373 -0.28 12.78 13.31
N THR A 374 -0.86 13.80 13.95
CA THR A 374 -2.19 13.70 14.59
C THR A 374 -3.38 13.82 13.64
N GLY A 375 -3.11 14.17 12.37
CA GLY A 375 -4.13 14.39 11.34
C GLY A 375 -4.75 15.78 11.39
N ASN A 376 -4.17 16.73 12.14
CA ASN A 376 -4.65 18.11 12.14
C ASN A 376 -4.13 18.88 10.92
N ASP A 377 -2.99 18.47 10.33
CA ASP A 377 -2.51 18.96 9.05
C ASP A 377 -2.98 18.01 7.92
N PRO A 378 -3.92 18.44 7.06
CA PRO A 378 -4.36 17.64 5.95
C PRO A 378 -3.28 17.38 4.90
N LEU A 379 -2.21 18.18 4.84
CA LEU A 379 -1.13 17.99 3.87
C LEU A 379 -0.48 16.61 4.05
N ASN A 380 -0.10 16.26 5.27
CA ASN A 380 0.47 14.95 5.59
C ASN A 380 -0.48 13.82 5.17
N SER A 381 -1.79 14.01 5.36
CA SER A 381 -2.79 12.99 5.05
C SER A 381 -2.99 12.79 3.54
N VAL A 382 -2.95 13.86 2.73
CA VAL A 382 -3.08 13.72 1.27
C VAL A 382 -1.79 13.21 0.62
N LEU A 383 -0.63 13.55 1.18
CA LEU A 383 0.65 12.99 0.73
C LEU A 383 0.71 11.48 1.02
N GLU A 384 0.32 11.06 2.22
CA GLU A 384 0.18 9.63 2.54
C GLU A 384 -0.81 8.92 1.59
N ALA A 385 -1.94 9.55 1.31
CA ALA A 385 -2.93 9.00 0.38
C ALA A 385 -2.36 8.80 -1.04
N LEU A 386 -1.54 9.74 -1.50
CA LEU A 386 -0.80 9.62 -2.77
C LEU A 386 0.22 8.48 -2.70
N GLY A 387 0.88 8.28 -1.56
CA GLY A 387 1.79 7.15 -1.31
C GLY A 387 1.14 5.77 -1.47
N HIS A 388 -0.17 5.64 -1.27
CA HIS A 388 -0.91 4.40 -1.51
C HIS A 388 -1.60 4.34 -2.88
N SER A 389 -1.54 5.43 -3.67
CA SER A 389 -2.32 5.61 -4.90
C SER A 389 -1.40 5.93 -6.10
N PRO A 390 -0.71 4.94 -6.68
CA PRO A 390 0.39 5.18 -7.62
C PRO A 390 0.00 5.95 -8.88
N GLU A 391 -1.17 5.68 -9.46
CA GLU A 391 -1.62 6.43 -10.66
C GLU A 391 -1.95 7.90 -10.33
N ALA A 392 -2.52 8.15 -9.14
CA ALA A 392 -2.78 9.49 -8.64
C ALA A 392 -1.48 10.23 -8.34
N SER A 393 -0.53 9.57 -7.66
CA SER A 393 0.77 10.14 -7.35
C SER A 393 1.57 10.50 -8.61
N GLU A 394 1.65 9.60 -9.59
CA GLU A 394 2.30 9.88 -10.87
C GLU A 394 1.69 11.12 -11.55
N LYS A 395 0.37 11.23 -11.60
CA LYS A 395 -0.30 12.38 -12.23
C LYS A 395 -0.11 13.67 -11.45
N PHE A 396 -0.20 13.62 -10.13
CA PHE A 396 -0.01 14.77 -9.26
C PHE A 396 1.36 15.43 -9.47
N PHE A 397 2.44 14.65 -9.62
CA PHE A 397 3.77 15.20 -9.85
C PHE A 397 4.09 15.51 -11.32
N THR A 398 3.46 14.83 -12.29
CA THR A 398 3.85 14.94 -13.71
C THR A 398 2.89 15.79 -14.56
N GLN A 399 1.67 16.07 -14.08
CA GLN A 399 0.69 16.87 -14.82
C GLN A 399 0.69 18.34 -14.40
N PRO A 400 0.32 19.27 -15.31
CA PRO A 400 0.21 20.68 -14.98
C PRO A 400 -0.81 20.93 -13.84
N PRO A 401 -0.44 21.68 -12.79
CA PRO A 401 -1.32 21.98 -11.67
C PRO A 401 -2.59 22.73 -12.07
N THR A 402 -3.72 22.38 -11.45
CA THR A 402 -5.01 23.08 -11.59
C THR A 402 -5.16 24.16 -10.52
N ALA A 403 -5.50 25.39 -10.90
CA ALA A 403 -5.76 26.45 -9.91
C ALA A 403 -7.11 26.26 -9.20
N TYR A 404 -7.13 26.35 -7.86
CA TYR A 404 -8.34 26.30 -7.04
C TYR A 404 -8.62 27.63 -6.32
N ASN A 405 -9.91 27.88 -6.01
CA ASN A 405 -10.33 28.87 -5.04
C ASN A 405 -10.34 28.25 -3.63
N GLU A 406 -10.35 29.08 -2.58
CA GLU A 406 -10.38 28.62 -1.17
C GLU A 406 -11.62 27.78 -0.81
N ASP A 407 -12.71 27.88 -1.59
CA ASP A 407 -13.91 27.06 -1.41
C ASP A 407 -13.85 25.70 -2.13
N GLY A 408 -12.69 25.31 -2.68
CA GLY A 408 -12.47 24.05 -3.39
C GLY A 408 -12.99 24.01 -4.82
N THR A 409 -13.54 25.12 -5.33
CA THR A 409 -13.96 25.21 -6.73
C THR A 409 -12.79 25.51 -7.66
N VAL A 410 -12.79 24.92 -8.86
CA VAL A 410 -11.77 25.18 -9.88
C VAL A 410 -11.84 26.65 -10.32
N LYS A 411 -10.70 27.34 -10.22
CA LYS A 411 -10.52 28.70 -10.70
C LYS A 411 -10.25 28.69 -12.20
N LYS A 412 -11.33 28.69 -13.01
CA LYS A 412 -11.24 28.61 -14.48
C LYS A 412 -10.35 29.71 -15.07
N GLY A 413 -9.31 29.30 -15.80
CA GLY A 413 -8.31 30.21 -16.38
C GLY A 413 -7.40 30.88 -15.35
N GLY A 414 -7.42 30.38 -14.11
CA GLY A 414 -6.48 30.76 -13.06
C GLY A 414 -5.13 30.09 -13.27
N ASP A 415 -4.12 30.70 -12.68
CA ASP A 415 -2.75 30.22 -12.60
C ASP A 415 -2.42 30.01 -11.11
N PRO A 416 -1.98 28.80 -10.69
CA PRO A 416 -1.58 28.54 -9.31
C PRO A 416 -0.23 29.20 -8.95
N GLY A 417 0.52 29.71 -9.95
CA GLY A 417 1.78 30.42 -9.76
C GLY A 417 3.01 29.53 -9.69
N PHE A 418 2.89 28.27 -10.11
CA PHE A 418 3.96 27.27 -10.21
C PHE A 418 3.57 26.20 -11.24
N ASN A 419 4.56 25.45 -11.74
CA ASN A 419 4.36 24.46 -12.81
C ASN A 419 4.47 23.00 -12.34
N SER A 420 5.06 22.75 -11.17
CA SER A 420 5.29 21.41 -10.63
C SER A 420 5.08 21.44 -9.12
N TYR A 421 4.45 20.40 -8.56
CA TYR A 421 4.35 20.23 -7.11
C TYR A 421 5.68 19.76 -6.50
N LEU A 422 6.52 19.04 -7.25
CA LEU A 422 7.88 18.73 -6.80
C LEU A 422 8.64 20.03 -6.48
N ASP A 423 8.57 21.04 -7.36
CA ASP A 423 9.17 22.36 -7.12
C ASP A 423 8.58 23.09 -5.92
N VAL A 424 7.29 22.88 -5.61
CA VAL A 424 6.66 23.51 -4.44
C VAL A 424 7.21 22.92 -3.15
N PHE A 425 7.29 21.59 -3.04
CA PHE A 425 7.73 20.94 -1.81
C PHE A 425 9.23 21.03 -1.55
N THR A 426 10.00 21.32 -2.59
CA THR A 426 11.45 21.49 -2.55
C THR A 426 11.88 22.95 -2.58
N ASP A 427 10.92 23.88 -2.53
CA ASP A 427 11.22 25.29 -2.32
C ASP A 427 11.69 25.47 -0.87
N LYS A 428 12.85 26.10 -0.68
CA LYS A 428 13.40 26.42 0.65
C LYS A 428 12.48 27.31 1.49
N ASP A 429 11.58 28.05 0.85
CA ASP A 429 10.60 28.91 1.52
C ASP A 429 9.30 28.14 1.86
N PHE A 430 9.21 26.84 1.53
CA PHE A 430 8.08 25.98 1.90
C PHE A 430 8.14 25.64 3.39
N GLU A 431 7.09 26.01 4.13
CA GLU A 431 7.02 25.79 5.57
C GLU A 431 6.32 24.46 5.89
N TRP A 432 7.09 23.49 6.39
CA TRP A 432 6.56 22.26 6.99
C TRP A 432 6.07 22.54 8.40
N THR A 433 4.90 22.02 8.75
CA THR A 433 4.29 22.28 10.06
C THR A 433 4.48 21.11 11.02
N VAL A 434 4.33 21.40 12.32
CA VAL A 434 4.41 20.39 13.39
C VAL A 434 3.00 19.88 13.72
N ASP A 435 2.63 18.72 13.18
CA ASP A 435 1.33 18.09 13.40
C ASP A 435 1.28 17.24 14.68
N THR A 436 1.28 17.93 15.83
CA THR A 436 1.15 17.38 17.19
C THR A 436 0.07 18.08 18.01
N ASN A 437 -0.52 17.37 18.97
CA ASN A 437 -1.40 17.92 19.98
C ASN A 437 -0.66 18.50 21.19
N ASP A 438 0.65 18.29 21.34
CA ASP A 438 1.43 18.78 22.49
C ASP A 438 1.43 20.32 22.57
N THR A 439 1.15 20.84 23.77
CA THR A 439 1.17 22.28 24.08
C THR A 439 2.57 22.86 24.24
N ASN A 440 3.58 22.03 24.52
CA ASN A 440 4.94 22.45 24.84
C ASN A 440 5.97 21.88 23.87
N VAL A 441 5.59 21.57 22.63
CA VAL A 441 6.53 20.95 21.67
C VAL A 441 7.82 21.76 21.52
N LEU A 442 7.75 23.09 21.49
CA LEU A 442 8.93 23.97 21.42
C LEU A 442 9.86 23.93 22.66
N ALA A 443 9.48 23.23 23.74
CA ALA A 443 10.32 22.99 24.90
C ALA A 443 10.98 21.59 24.89
N ASP A 444 10.59 20.74 23.94
CA ASP A 444 11.10 19.39 23.70
C ASP A 444 11.64 19.33 22.26
N GLU A 445 12.94 19.58 22.13
CA GLU A 445 13.61 19.73 20.84
C GLU A 445 13.53 18.44 20.00
N ASP A 446 13.72 17.29 20.64
CA ASP A 446 13.70 15.98 19.98
C ASP A 446 12.32 15.66 19.42
N LYS A 447 11.25 15.91 20.19
CA LYS A 447 9.88 15.77 19.69
C LYS A 447 9.56 16.72 18.56
N THR A 448 10.06 17.95 18.61
CA THR A 448 9.86 18.94 17.54
C THR A 448 10.54 18.46 16.26
N LYS A 449 11.79 18.03 16.35
CA LYS A 449 12.55 17.50 15.20
C LYS A 449 11.86 16.30 14.58
N ASN A 450 11.42 15.34 15.39
CA ASN A 450 10.68 14.18 14.89
C ASN A 450 9.34 14.58 14.25
N ALA A 451 8.54 15.44 14.88
CA ALA A 451 7.25 15.84 14.31
C ALA A 451 7.38 16.68 13.03
N LEU A 452 8.53 17.31 12.77
CA LEU A 452 8.84 17.97 11.50
C LEU A 452 9.12 16.99 10.35
N THR A 453 9.45 15.72 10.62
CA THR A 453 9.68 14.73 9.56
C THR A 453 8.41 14.15 8.98
N PHE A 454 7.27 14.23 9.69
CA PHE A 454 6.02 13.59 9.26
C PHE A 454 5.55 14.01 7.87
N GLY A 455 5.64 15.30 7.54
CA GLY A 455 5.29 15.82 6.22
C GLY A 455 6.27 15.36 5.13
N PRO A 456 7.58 15.57 5.31
CA PRO A 456 8.61 15.03 4.43
C PRO A 456 8.54 13.52 4.21
N GLU A 457 8.32 12.73 5.24
CA GLU A 457 8.19 11.27 5.14
C GLU A 457 6.97 10.88 4.29
N ALA A 458 5.82 11.53 4.53
CA ALA A 458 4.63 11.35 3.67
C ALA A 458 4.88 11.78 2.20
N LEU A 459 5.69 12.83 1.98
CA LEU A 459 6.14 13.22 0.64
C LEU A 459 7.02 12.15 0.01
N GLY A 460 7.93 11.54 0.79
CA GLY A 460 8.73 10.39 0.39
C GLY A 460 7.87 9.25 -0.13
N HIS A 461 6.88 8.82 0.67
CA HIS A 461 5.92 7.80 0.27
C HIS A 461 5.22 8.15 -1.04
N ALA A 462 4.78 9.41 -1.19
CA ALA A 462 4.14 9.88 -2.42
C ALA A 462 5.09 9.78 -3.64
N LEU A 463 6.33 10.27 -3.53
CA LEU A 463 7.32 10.22 -4.61
C LEU A 463 7.71 8.79 -4.97
N GLU A 464 7.87 7.92 -3.99
CA GLU A 464 8.14 6.50 -4.19
C GLU A 464 6.99 5.84 -4.96
N SER A 465 5.76 6.13 -4.56
CA SER A 465 4.59 5.59 -5.25
C SER A 465 4.47 6.10 -6.69
N ALA A 466 4.74 7.39 -6.90
CA ALA A 466 4.71 8.02 -8.21
C ALA A 466 5.73 7.42 -9.18
N THR A 467 6.93 7.11 -8.69
CA THR A 467 8.07 6.69 -9.52
C THR A 467 8.12 5.18 -9.72
N THR A 468 7.72 4.38 -8.73
CA THR A 468 7.70 2.91 -8.82
C THR A 468 6.40 2.40 -9.48
N GLY A 469 5.32 3.18 -9.41
CA GLY A 469 4.00 2.75 -9.85
C GLY A 469 3.31 1.77 -8.90
N ARG A 470 3.81 1.62 -7.66
CA ARG A 470 3.26 0.77 -6.60
C ARG A 470 2.93 1.60 -5.36
N PRO A 471 2.03 1.15 -4.46
CA PRO A 471 1.98 1.71 -3.10
C PRO A 471 3.37 1.58 -2.44
N TYR A 472 3.77 2.59 -1.65
CA TYR A 472 5.08 2.56 -0.96
C TYR A 472 5.20 1.38 0.02
N ASP A 473 4.07 0.92 0.56
CA ASP A 473 3.97 -0.19 1.49
C ASP A 473 3.74 -1.56 0.81
N ASP A 474 3.91 -1.64 -0.52
CA ASP A 474 3.82 -2.90 -1.27
C ASP A 474 5.19 -3.57 -1.43
N ASP A 475 5.54 -4.43 -0.47
CA ASP A 475 6.79 -5.20 -0.47
C ASP A 475 6.70 -6.50 -1.30
N THR A 476 5.49 -6.93 -1.70
CA THR A 476 5.25 -8.25 -2.31
C THR A 476 4.82 -8.20 -3.77
N GLY A 477 4.46 -7.02 -4.27
CA GLY A 477 4.04 -6.82 -5.65
C GLY A 477 5.14 -7.11 -6.66
N ASP A 478 4.72 -7.63 -7.81
CA ASP A 478 5.60 -7.81 -8.97
C ASP A 478 6.21 -6.46 -9.40
N ALA A 479 7.42 -6.50 -9.96
CA ALA A 479 8.04 -5.32 -10.54
C ALA A 479 7.19 -4.76 -11.71
N ILE A 480 7.02 -3.43 -11.77
CA ILE A 480 6.21 -2.75 -12.79
C ILE A 480 7.13 -1.99 -13.75
N LYS A 481 6.99 -2.23 -15.05
CA LYS A 481 7.80 -1.52 -16.06
C LYS A 481 7.60 -0.01 -15.96
N HIS A 482 8.70 0.73 -15.94
CA HIS A 482 8.71 2.18 -15.78
C HIS A 482 8.16 2.87 -17.03
N THR A 483 7.24 3.82 -16.85
CA THR A 483 6.72 4.67 -17.92
C THR A 483 7.69 5.82 -18.18
N GLU A 484 7.58 6.50 -19.34
CA GLU A 484 8.39 7.70 -19.63
C GLU A 484 8.19 8.81 -18.58
N ALA A 485 6.95 8.97 -18.07
CA ALA A 485 6.64 9.99 -17.07
C ALA A 485 7.31 9.69 -15.71
N ARG A 486 7.31 8.42 -15.28
CA ARG A 486 7.99 7.99 -14.06
C ARG A 486 9.50 8.15 -14.14
N ALA A 487 10.08 7.69 -15.25
CA ALA A 487 11.52 7.79 -15.49
C ALA A 487 11.97 9.26 -15.54
N HIS A 488 11.19 10.14 -16.17
CA HIS A 488 11.44 11.58 -16.17
C HIS A 488 11.36 12.17 -14.75
N LEU A 489 10.34 11.80 -13.97
CA LEU A 489 10.21 12.25 -12.58
C LEU A 489 11.41 11.82 -11.72
N VAL A 490 11.95 10.61 -11.90
CA VAL A 490 13.19 10.18 -11.23
C VAL A 490 14.38 11.06 -11.62
N SER A 491 14.52 11.40 -12.91
CA SER A 491 15.55 12.34 -13.34
C SER A 491 15.40 13.70 -12.64
N GLU A 492 14.18 14.24 -12.55
CA GLU A 492 13.92 15.52 -11.88
C GLU A 492 14.22 15.46 -10.38
N ILE A 493 13.89 14.35 -9.70
CA ILE A 493 14.22 14.12 -8.28
C ILE A 493 15.74 14.10 -8.09
N VAL A 494 16.46 13.32 -8.90
CA VAL A 494 17.92 13.19 -8.82
C VAL A 494 18.60 14.52 -9.13
N ASP A 495 18.14 15.25 -10.14
CA ASP A 495 18.66 16.58 -10.46
C ASP A 495 18.42 17.55 -9.30
N LYS A 496 17.21 17.57 -8.73
CA LYS A 496 16.85 18.52 -7.67
C LYS A 496 17.69 18.34 -6.41
N PHE A 497 17.79 17.11 -5.93
CA PHE A 497 18.53 16.79 -4.71
C PHE A 497 20.03 16.61 -4.96
N GLY A 498 20.44 16.30 -6.19
CA GLY A 498 21.84 16.37 -6.60
C GLY A 498 22.35 17.80 -6.73
N GLU A 499 21.51 18.77 -7.11
CA GLU A 499 21.86 20.20 -7.11
C GLU A 499 21.78 20.83 -5.71
N ASN A 500 20.85 20.36 -4.87
CA ASN A 500 20.57 20.92 -3.54
C ASN A 500 20.59 19.81 -2.46
N PRO A 501 21.74 19.13 -2.24
CA PRO A 501 21.84 18.01 -1.31
C PRO A 501 21.54 18.42 0.15
N GLU A 502 21.73 19.69 0.49
CA GLU A 502 21.41 20.25 1.81
C GLU A 502 19.93 20.15 2.18
N LEU A 503 19.02 19.94 1.22
CA LEU A 503 17.60 19.72 1.52
C LEU A 503 17.33 18.40 2.25
N ILE A 504 18.20 17.40 2.09
CA ILE A 504 18.00 16.03 2.60
C ILE A 504 19.11 15.54 3.54
N ARG A 505 20.14 16.35 3.81
CA ARG A 505 21.17 16.01 4.81
C ARG A 505 20.58 15.97 6.22
N HIS A 506 21.11 15.10 7.07
CA HIS A 506 20.71 15.00 8.49
C HIS A 506 21.92 15.26 9.38
N ASN A 507 21.81 16.21 10.32
CA ASN A 507 22.81 16.51 11.34
C ASN A 507 22.12 16.59 12.71
N GLU A 508 22.34 15.57 13.54
CA GLU A 508 21.66 15.45 14.84
C GLU A 508 22.21 16.39 15.91
N ASN A 509 23.53 16.65 15.86
CA ASN A 509 24.23 17.31 16.96
C ASN A 509 24.40 18.82 16.76
N GLY A 510 24.24 19.34 15.53
CA GLY A 510 24.42 20.77 15.24
C GLY A 510 25.81 21.30 15.60
N ASP A 511 26.78 20.41 15.82
CA ASP A 511 28.17 20.73 16.21
C ASP A 511 28.94 21.45 15.09
N LEU A 512 28.39 21.45 13.88
CA LEU A 512 28.80 22.27 12.76
C LEU A 512 27.89 23.49 12.74
N GLU A 513 28.37 24.63 13.28
CA GLU A 513 27.62 25.89 13.45
C GLU A 513 26.91 26.40 12.16
N ASP A 514 27.26 25.85 10.99
CA ASP A 514 26.75 26.23 9.67
C ASP A 514 25.94 25.11 8.94
N GLN A 515 25.68 23.95 9.55
CA GLN A 515 24.99 22.82 8.90
C GLN A 515 23.86 22.22 9.76
N GLU A 516 22.63 22.70 9.57
CA GLU A 516 21.42 22.09 10.15
C GLU A 516 20.89 20.95 9.26
N SER A 517 20.13 20.00 9.83
CA SER A 517 19.40 19.02 9.01
C SER A 517 18.52 19.74 7.99
N GLY A 518 18.56 19.27 6.75
CA GLY A 518 17.70 19.74 5.67
C GLY A 518 16.23 19.45 5.98
N PRO A 519 15.28 20.31 5.58
CA PRO A 519 13.86 20.15 5.95
C PRO A 519 13.21 18.89 5.40
N LEU A 520 13.86 18.16 4.48
CA LEU A 520 13.34 16.98 3.82
C LEU A 520 14.11 15.69 4.16
N TYR A 521 14.99 15.69 5.16
CA TYR A 521 15.80 14.51 5.51
C TYR A 521 14.96 13.26 5.86
N GLY A 522 13.74 13.45 6.35
CA GLY A 522 12.80 12.39 6.70
C GLY A 522 12.29 11.54 5.53
N MET A 523 12.58 11.91 4.28
CA MET A 523 12.16 11.16 3.09
C MET A 523 13.27 10.27 2.49
N ARG A 524 14.45 10.20 3.14
CA ARG A 524 15.62 9.50 2.59
C ARG A 524 15.39 8.00 2.39
N ASP A 525 14.66 7.31 3.26
CA ASP A 525 14.33 5.89 3.06
C ASP A 525 13.61 5.67 1.72
N SER A 526 12.52 6.40 1.47
CA SER A 526 11.84 6.37 0.17
C SER A 526 12.73 6.77 -1.01
N LEU A 527 13.63 7.75 -0.87
CA LEU A 527 14.59 8.07 -1.93
C LEU A 527 15.57 6.91 -2.19
N GLY A 528 15.95 6.17 -1.15
CA GLY A 528 16.72 4.94 -1.24
C GLY A 528 15.97 3.84 -1.98
N ASP A 529 14.70 3.64 -1.65
CA ASP A 529 13.81 2.67 -2.30
C ASP A 529 13.57 3.05 -3.79
N ILE A 530 13.44 4.34 -4.14
CA ILE A 530 13.43 4.82 -5.54
C ILE A 530 14.76 4.50 -6.25
N THR A 531 15.88 4.75 -5.58
CA THR A 531 17.22 4.49 -6.13
C THR A 531 17.42 2.99 -6.40
N ALA A 532 16.98 2.16 -5.47
CA ALA A 532 17.01 0.71 -5.60
C ALA A 532 16.17 0.23 -6.80
N GLU A 533 14.97 0.76 -6.99
CA GLU A 533 14.10 0.45 -8.14
C GLU A 533 14.75 0.80 -9.49
N TYR A 534 15.48 1.92 -9.55
CA TYR A 534 16.12 2.43 -10.77
C TYR A 534 17.63 2.11 -10.84
N MET A 535 18.10 1.09 -10.13
CA MET A 535 19.54 0.79 -9.99
C MET A 535 20.28 0.65 -11.33
N GLY A 536 19.60 0.10 -12.36
CA GLY A 536 20.18 0.01 -13.70
C GLY A 536 20.48 1.38 -14.32
N ASP A 537 19.61 2.38 -14.11
CA ASP A 537 19.84 3.76 -14.56
C ASP A 537 20.97 4.44 -13.78
N PHE A 538 21.06 4.22 -12.47
CA PHE A 538 22.17 4.72 -11.65
C PHE A 538 23.52 4.13 -12.07
N GLN A 539 23.60 2.81 -12.30
CA GLN A 539 24.83 2.18 -12.80
C GLN A 539 25.23 2.69 -14.19
N ARG A 540 24.28 2.88 -15.11
CA ARG A 540 24.56 3.51 -16.41
C ARG A 540 25.15 4.92 -16.25
N ALA A 541 24.58 5.71 -15.34
CA ALA A 541 24.97 7.10 -15.14
C ALA A 541 26.41 7.24 -14.63
N MET A 542 26.90 6.34 -13.76
CA MET A 542 28.24 6.41 -13.19
C MET A 542 29.36 6.37 -14.24
N TYR A 543 29.19 5.58 -15.31
CA TYR A 543 30.20 5.44 -16.38
C TYR A 543 29.75 5.98 -17.74
N LYS A 544 28.63 6.73 -17.78
CA LYS A 544 28.07 7.34 -18.99
C LYS A 544 27.83 6.32 -20.11
N GLU A 545 27.30 5.17 -19.72
CA GLU A 545 26.95 4.12 -20.67
C GLU A 545 25.89 4.60 -21.66
N ASP A 546 25.98 4.19 -22.92
CA ASP A 546 24.98 4.54 -23.93
C ASP A 546 23.58 4.02 -23.47
N PRO A 547 22.53 4.85 -23.50
CA PRO A 547 21.17 4.41 -23.18
C PRO A 547 20.67 3.22 -24.01
N ASN A 548 21.24 3.00 -25.20
CA ASN A 548 20.94 1.87 -26.09
C ASN A 548 21.89 0.67 -25.90
N SER A 549 22.82 0.73 -24.95
CA SER A 549 23.69 -0.40 -24.64
C SER A 549 22.87 -1.57 -24.11
N ASP A 550 23.22 -2.77 -24.57
CA ASP A 550 22.66 -4.02 -24.05
C ASP A 550 23.44 -4.51 -22.79
N LEU A 551 24.47 -3.79 -22.32
CA LEU A 551 25.26 -4.19 -21.14
C LEU A 551 24.54 -3.94 -19.82
N PHE A 552 23.82 -2.82 -19.73
CA PHE A 552 23.01 -2.43 -18.58
C PHE A 552 21.61 -2.23 -19.12
N PRO A 553 20.69 -3.20 -19.08
CA PRO A 553 19.31 -3.02 -19.55
C PRO A 553 18.47 -2.16 -18.59
N THR A 554 17.43 -1.50 -19.10
CA THR A 554 16.44 -0.74 -18.30
C THR A 554 15.17 -1.55 -18.20
N PHE A 555 14.45 -1.36 -17.10
CA PHE A 555 13.18 -2.01 -16.85
C PHE A 555 12.01 -1.11 -17.28
N GLY A 556 11.88 -0.90 -18.59
CA GLY A 556 10.95 0.08 -19.17
C GLY A 556 11.70 1.29 -19.75
N ALA A 557 11.16 2.49 -19.53
CA ALA A 557 11.80 3.73 -19.95
C ALA A 557 13.05 4.04 -19.10
N ALA A 558 14.10 4.56 -19.73
CA ALA A 558 15.31 5.00 -19.04
C ALA A 558 15.14 6.39 -18.43
N ALA A 559 15.64 6.60 -17.21
CA ALA A 559 15.57 7.89 -16.50
C ALA A 559 16.55 8.91 -17.07
N GLY A 560 17.73 8.47 -17.56
CA GLY A 560 18.70 9.36 -18.21
C GLY A 560 19.38 10.35 -17.26
N LEU A 561 19.89 9.83 -16.13
CA LEU A 561 20.44 10.63 -15.03
C LEU A 561 21.77 11.32 -15.38
N ASP A 562 21.99 12.53 -14.85
CA ASP A 562 23.30 13.17 -14.86
C ASP A 562 24.25 12.52 -13.84
N THR A 563 25.48 12.22 -14.27
CA THR A 563 26.48 11.54 -13.43
C THR A 563 26.82 12.32 -12.15
N GLY A 564 26.98 13.65 -12.26
CA GLY A 564 27.37 14.49 -11.13
C GLY A 564 26.24 14.66 -10.13
N HIS A 565 25.00 14.81 -10.62
CA HIS A 565 23.81 14.89 -9.78
C HIS A 565 23.53 13.57 -9.09
N ALA A 566 23.60 12.45 -9.81
CA ALA A 566 23.43 11.12 -9.25
C ALA A 566 24.46 10.81 -8.16
N ALA A 567 25.74 11.18 -8.33
CA ALA A 567 26.75 10.95 -7.31
C ALA A 567 26.49 11.74 -6.01
N ARG A 568 26.16 13.04 -6.11
CA ARG A 568 25.83 13.88 -4.95
C ARG A 568 24.55 13.43 -4.25
N PHE A 569 23.54 13.04 -5.05
CA PHE A 569 22.31 12.49 -4.55
C PHE A 569 22.53 11.19 -3.74
N LEU A 570 23.30 10.24 -4.30
CA LEU A 570 23.67 9.00 -3.60
C LEU A 570 24.43 9.28 -2.30
N GLY A 571 25.33 10.27 -2.30
CA GLY A 571 26.06 10.72 -1.11
C GLY A 571 25.15 11.18 0.01
N ALA A 572 24.16 12.02 -0.30
CA ALA A 572 23.22 12.55 0.70
C ALA A 572 22.19 11.52 1.17
N VAL A 573 21.64 10.72 0.24
CA VAL A 573 20.66 9.67 0.55
C VAL A 573 21.29 8.53 1.34
N GLY A 574 22.52 8.13 0.99
CA GLY A 574 23.23 7.01 1.62
C GLY A 574 23.68 7.22 3.06
N GLN A 575 23.48 8.42 3.62
CA GLN A 575 23.65 8.69 5.04
C GLN A 575 22.53 8.06 5.89
N ASP A 576 21.40 7.71 5.28
CA ASP A 576 20.29 7.02 5.93
C ASP A 576 20.51 5.49 5.92
N PRO A 577 20.43 4.81 7.09
CA PRO A 577 20.65 3.36 7.18
C PRO A 577 19.77 2.50 6.27
N ASP A 578 18.48 2.81 6.19
CA ASP A 578 17.52 2.04 5.39
C ASP A 578 17.74 2.26 3.90
N ALA A 579 17.97 3.52 3.49
CA ALA A 579 18.32 3.85 2.12
C ALA A 579 19.66 3.20 1.71
N TYR A 580 20.66 3.23 2.59
CA TYR A 580 21.95 2.58 2.34
C TYR A 580 21.79 1.09 2.09
N SER A 581 20.98 0.43 2.93
CA SER A 581 20.71 -1.01 2.83
C SER A 581 19.98 -1.35 1.53
N ALA A 582 18.94 -0.58 1.17
CA ALA A 582 18.20 -0.74 -0.08
C ALA A 582 19.10 -0.58 -1.32
N ILE A 583 19.87 0.50 -1.38
CA ILE A 583 20.78 0.82 -2.48
C ILE A 583 21.88 -0.24 -2.61
N THR A 584 22.49 -0.64 -1.49
CA THR A 584 23.55 -1.66 -1.46
C THR A 584 23.02 -3.02 -1.93
N SER A 585 21.84 -3.41 -1.47
CA SER A 585 21.20 -4.67 -1.86
C SER A 585 20.88 -4.69 -3.36
N ALA A 586 20.24 -3.62 -3.85
CA ALA A 586 19.88 -3.49 -5.25
C ALA A 586 21.11 -3.41 -6.17
N GLN A 587 22.16 -2.68 -5.80
CA GLN A 587 23.37 -2.58 -6.63
C GLN A 587 24.06 -3.93 -6.77
N GLN A 588 24.17 -4.71 -5.68
CA GLN A 588 24.82 -6.02 -5.72
C GLN A 588 24.00 -7.03 -6.52
N ALA A 589 22.68 -7.05 -6.33
CA ALA A 589 21.78 -7.89 -7.11
C ALA A 589 21.85 -7.55 -8.60
N TYR A 590 21.76 -6.27 -8.96
CA TYR A 590 21.81 -5.83 -10.36
C TYR A 590 23.17 -6.11 -11.00
N THR A 591 24.27 -5.83 -10.29
CA THR A 591 25.64 -6.14 -10.74
C THR A 591 25.81 -7.65 -10.99
N SER A 592 25.25 -8.48 -10.11
CA SER A 592 25.28 -9.94 -10.27
C SER A 592 24.55 -10.40 -11.53
N GLU A 593 23.37 -9.84 -11.81
CA GLU A 593 22.61 -10.12 -13.03
C GLU A 593 23.37 -9.71 -14.30
N VAL A 594 23.96 -8.52 -14.35
CA VAL A 594 24.71 -8.09 -15.56
C VAL A 594 26.02 -8.87 -15.73
N VAL A 595 26.67 -9.30 -14.65
CA VAL A 595 27.83 -10.21 -14.70
C VAL A 595 27.42 -11.58 -15.24
N ASP A 596 26.31 -12.16 -14.76
CA ASP A 596 25.75 -13.39 -15.33
C ASP A 596 25.45 -13.21 -16.81
N HIS A 597 24.80 -12.11 -17.19
CA HIS A 597 24.51 -11.81 -18.59
C HIS A 597 25.77 -11.72 -19.46
N VAL A 598 26.86 -11.12 -18.98
CA VAL A 598 28.11 -11.01 -19.74
C VAL A 598 28.79 -12.38 -19.92
N ILE A 599 28.77 -13.23 -18.89
CA ILE A 599 29.44 -14.55 -18.85
C ILE A 599 28.62 -15.62 -19.59
N ASN A 600 27.31 -15.63 -19.37
CA ASN A 600 26.39 -16.68 -19.83
C ASN A 600 25.50 -16.25 -21.01
N GLY A 601 25.39 -14.95 -21.28
CA GLY A 601 24.65 -14.41 -22.41
C GLY A 601 25.40 -14.52 -23.74
N GLY A 602 24.64 -14.61 -24.83
CA GLY A 602 25.21 -14.52 -26.17
C GLY A 602 25.75 -13.11 -26.45
N SER A 603 26.95 -13.01 -27.03
CA SER A 603 27.53 -11.73 -27.42
C SER A 603 28.14 -11.78 -28.81
N HIS A 604 27.97 -10.68 -29.56
CA HIS A 604 28.70 -10.44 -30.81
C HIS A 604 29.99 -9.62 -30.60
N SER A 605 30.30 -9.28 -29.34
CA SER A 605 31.51 -8.51 -29.01
C SER A 605 32.77 -9.33 -29.30
N THR A 606 33.79 -8.66 -29.83
CA THR A 606 35.15 -9.21 -29.98
C THR A 606 36.07 -8.80 -28.84
N ALA A 607 35.57 -8.06 -27.85
CA ALA A 607 36.32 -7.73 -26.63
C ALA A 607 36.55 -8.99 -25.80
N SER A 608 37.61 -8.99 -24.99
CA SER A 608 37.90 -10.11 -24.10
C SER A 608 36.86 -10.19 -22.98
N LEU A 609 36.54 -11.42 -22.55
CA LEU A 609 35.48 -11.64 -21.57
C LEU A 609 35.82 -11.01 -20.20
N ASP A 610 37.09 -11.05 -19.80
CA ASP A 610 37.60 -10.42 -18.59
C ASP A 610 37.46 -8.90 -18.62
N GLY A 611 37.73 -8.26 -19.77
CA GLY A 611 37.50 -6.83 -19.96
C GLY A 611 36.02 -6.47 -19.78
N ARG A 612 35.14 -7.23 -20.44
CA ARG A 612 33.69 -7.02 -20.34
C ARG A 612 33.15 -7.24 -18.92
N VAL A 613 33.67 -8.23 -18.19
CA VAL A 613 33.32 -8.44 -16.78
C VAL A 613 33.79 -7.26 -15.93
N GLY A 614 34.99 -6.73 -16.17
CA GLY A 614 35.46 -5.52 -15.51
C GLY A 614 34.55 -4.31 -15.77
N ASP A 615 34.11 -4.14 -17.02
CA ASP A 615 33.24 -3.02 -17.44
C ASP A 615 31.87 -3.05 -16.74
N VAL A 616 31.28 -4.23 -16.50
CA VAL A 616 29.98 -4.34 -15.81
C VAL A 616 30.08 -4.32 -14.28
N VAL A 617 31.24 -4.63 -13.71
CA VAL A 617 31.49 -4.56 -12.25
C VAL A 617 31.77 -3.13 -11.79
N ALA A 618 32.40 -2.32 -12.66
CA ALA A 618 32.89 -0.99 -12.29
C ALA A 618 31.78 -0.05 -11.76
N PRO A 619 30.60 0.09 -12.41
CA PRO A 619 29.59 1.04 -11.95
C PRO A 619 28.98 0.70 -10.59
N GLY A 620 28.60 -0.56 -10.36
CA GLY A 620 28.08 -0.99 -9.06
C GLY A 620 29.11 -0.78 -7.93
N SER A 621 30.40 -0.99 -8.24
CA SER A 621 31.49 -0.75 -7.29
C SER A 621 31.73 0.74 -7.02
N ALA A 622 31.55 1.62 -8.02
CA ALA A 622 31.60 3.06 -7.81
C ALA A 622 30.45 3.55 -6.91
N ILE A 623 29.24 3.04 -7.11
CA ILE A 623 28.12 3.29 -6.18
C ILE A 623 28.49 2.82 -4.77
N ALA A 624 29.01 1.59 -4.62
CA ALA A 624 29.46 1.10 -3.31
C ALA A 624 30.54 1.98 -2.66
N GLY A 625 31.38 2.63 -3.47
CA GLY A 625 32.33 3.66 -3.05
C GLY A 625 31.65 4.87 -2.43
N ILE A 626 30.70 5.48 -3.16
CA ILE A 626 29.90 6.62 -2.70
C ILE A 626 29.17 6.27 -1.40
N MET A 627 28.51 5.10 -1.36
CA MET A 627 27.78 4.66 -0.17
C MET A 627 28.70 4.47 1.04
N SER A 628 29.92 3.94 0.83
CA SER A 628 30.90 3.76 1.92
C SER A 628 31.34 5.10 2.52
N ASP A 629 31.47 6.13 1.69
CA ASP A 629 31.78 7.49 2.11
C ASP A 629 30.59 8.09 2.87
N ALA A 630 29.38 8.01 2.30
CA ALA A 630 28.14 8.48 2.94
C ALA A 630 27.90 7.87 4.34
N ARG A 631 28.14 6.56 4.50
CA ARG A 631 28.09 5.89 5.82
C ARG A 631 29.15 6.43 6.77
N ALA A 632 30.37 6.68 6.28
CA ALA A 632 31.43 7.24 7.11
C ALA A 632 31.08 8.65 7.58
N ASP A 633 30.55 9.48 6.68
CA ASP A 633 30.10 10.84 7.00
C ASP A 633 28.96 10.82 8.01
N ALA A 634 27.95 9.96 7.80
CA ALA A 634 26.83 9.81 8.73
C ALA A 634 27.29 9.45 10.14
N ILE A 635 28.26 8.55 10.30
CA ILE A 635 28.73 8.09 11.61
C ILE A 635 29.69 9.10 12.26
N TYR A 636 30.65 9.62 11.49
CA TYR A 636 31.81 10.33 12.04
C TYR A 636 31.80 11.84 11.84
N GLU A 637 31.13 12.34 10.81
CA GLU A 637 31.05 13.78 10.53
C GLU A 637 29.74 14.37 11.03
N TYR A 638 28.61 13.80 10.61
CA TYR A 638 27.27 14.27 10.97
C TYR A 638 26.73 13.66 12.25
N HIS A 639 27.34 12.57 12.74
CA HIS A 639 26.89 11.82 13.91
C HIS A 639 25.38 11.53 13.90
N ALA A 640 24.88 11.19 12.73
CA ALA A 640 23.47 11.03 12.38
C ALA A 640 23.01 9.57 12.38
N ALA A 641 23.93 8.63 12.55
CA ALA A 641 23.66 7.19 12.63
C ALA A 641 24.85 6.46 13.28
N SER A 642 24.64 5.20 13.62
CA SER A 642 25.60 4.29 14.22
C SER A 642 25.79 3.04 13.38
N ASP A 643 26.91 2.32 13.60
CA ASP A 643 27.12 1.01 12.96
C ASP A 643 25.99 0.02 13.24
N THR A 644 25.39 0.08 14.43
CA THR A 644 24.27 -0.78 14.80
C THR A 644 23.06 -0.53 13.91
N GLU A 645 22.69 0.73 13.67
CA GLU A 645 21.54 1.07 12.82
C GLU A 645 21.76 0.62 11.37
N PHE A 646 22.95 0.84 10.80
CA PHE A 646 23.28 0.32 9.46
C PHE A 646 23.22 -1.22 9.38
N ASN A 647 23.64 -1.91 10.44
CA ASN A 647 23.59 -3.38 10.48
C ASN A 647 22.16 -3.90 10.66
N GLU A 648 21.33 -3.23 11.47
CA GLU A 648 19.93 -3.61 11.70
C GLU A 648 19.10 -3.40 10.43
N ALA A 649 19.31 -2.31 9.68
CA ALA A 649 18.67 -2.06 8.39
C ALA A 649 18.98 -3.12 7.31
N ALA A 650 20.07 -3.90 7.48
CA ALA A 650 20.44 -4.98 6.56
C ALA A 650 19.48 -6.18 6.65
N ALA A 651 18.90 -6.43 7.82
CA ALA A 651 18.11 -7.62 8.11
C ALA A 651 16.77 -7.67 7.35
N GLU A 652 16.29 -6.54 6.83
CA GLU A 652 14.91 -6.38 6.36
C GLU A 652 14.77 -6.16 4.83
N LYS A 653 15.87 -6.08 4.06
CA LYS A 653 15.81 -5.64 2.65
C LYS A 653 15.97 -6.77 1.60
N GLN A 654 15.66 -8.03 1.96
CA GLN A 654 15.55 -9.17 1.01
C GLN A 654 14.63 -8.82 -0.19
N LYS A 655 13.57 -8.03 0.07
CA LYS A 655 12.61 -7.56 -0.94
C LYS A 655 13.29 -6.99 -2.19
N TRP A 656 14.41 -6.29 -2.04
CA TRP A 656 15.10 -5.64 -3.15
C TRP A 656 15.88 -6.63 -4.02
N VAL A 657 16.43 -7.70 -3.45
CA VAL A 657 17.08 -8.77 -4.22
C VAL A 657 16.04 -9.44 -5.12
N ASP A 658 14.93 -9.88 -4.53
CA ASP A 658 13.88 -10.58 -5.26
C ASP A 658 13.22 -9.68 -6.31
N ARG A 659 13.04 -8.39 -5.99
CA ARG A 659 12.50 -7.39 -6.92
C ARG A 659 13.41 -7.17 -8.13
N ILE A 660 14.72 -7.01 -7.93
CA ILE A 660 15.69 -6.84 -9.03
C ILE A 660 15.78 -8.11 -9.89
N LEU A 661 15.82 -9.29 -9.27
CA LEU A 661 15.80 -10.56 -10.00
C LEU A 661 14.48 -10.72 -10.79
N GLY A 662 13.36 -10.26 -10.23
CA GLY A 662 12.04 -10.27 -10.86
C GLY A 662 11.90 -9.32 -12.07
N MET A 663 12.64 -8.20 -12.09
CA MET A 663 12.68 -7.31 -13.26
C MET A 663 13.28 -7.99 -14.49
N GLY A 664 14.34 -8.78 -14.28
CA GLY A 664 15.05 -9.55 -15.31
C GLY A 664 15.77 -8.72 -16.38
N ILE A 665 16.81 -9.30 -16.99
CA ILE A 665 17.48 -8.72 -18.16
C ILE A 665 16.74 -9.13 -19.45
N GLU A 666 15.76 -8.33 -19.88
CA GLU A 666 15.04 -8.54 -21.14
C GLU A 666 15.93 -8.20 -22.35
N LYS A 667 16.67 -9.19 -22.89
CA LYS A 667 16.91 -9.31 -24.35
C LYS A 667 17.56 -10.63 -24.80
N VAL A 668 16.94 -11.16 -25.86
CA VAL A 668 17.33 -12.25 -26.78
C VAL A 668 16.98 -13.70 -26.37
N GLY A 669 15.80 -14.12 -26.83
CA GLY A 669 15.61 -15.36 -27.61
C GLY A 669 15.85 -16.70 -26.92
N GLU A 670 14.76 -17.41 -26.62
CA GLU A 670 14.78 -18.83 -26.22
C GLU A 670 15.70 -19.16 -25.03
N ARG A 671 15.50 -18.52 -23.87
CA ARG A 671 15.66 -19.30 -22.64
C ARG A 671 14.50 -20.27 -22.59
N ILE A 672 14.78 -21.54 -22.89
CA ILE A 672 13.87 -22.67 -22.65
C ILE A 672 13.32 -22.47 -21.22
N PRO A 673 11.99 -22.41 -21.01
CA PRO A 673 11.46 -22.55 -19.66
C PRO A 673 11.83 -23.95 -19.21
N ILE A 674 12.94 -24.09 -18.49
CA ILE A 674 13.16 -25.28 -17.71
C ILE A 674 12.09 -25.21 -16.64
N ALA A 675 11.04 -25.97 -16.86
CA ALA A 675 9.95 -26.16 -15.93
C ALA A 675 10.49 -26.39 -14.50
N GLY A 676 10.15 -25.50 -13.58
CA GLY A 676 10.07 -25.79 -12.15
C GLY A 676 11.39 -26.03 -11.40
N ALA A 677 12.53 -25.53 -11.86
CA ALA A 677 13.75 -25.47 -11.05
C ALA A 677 14.06 -24.00 -10.72
N PRO A 678 13.92 -23.57 -9.46
CA PRO A 678 13.86 -22.15 -9.10
C PRO A 678 15.21 -21.42 -9.17
N LEU A 679 15.11 -20.10 -9.34
CA LEU A 679 16.14 -19.08 -9.07
C LEU A 679 16.65 -19.09 -7.61
N GLU A 680 16.13 -19.95 -6.73
CA GLU A 680 16.39 -20.02 -5.28
C GLU A 680 17.89 -20.07 -4.93
N TRP A 681 18.72 -20.82 -5.66
CA TRP A 681 20.13 -21.00 -5.27
C TRP A 681 21.00 -19.75 -5.47
N ALA A 682 20.65 -18.86 -6.40
CA ALA A 682 21.41 -17.63 -6.63
C ALA A 682 21.00 -16.53 -5.63
N SER A 683 19.74 -16.53 -5.17
CA SER A 683 19.24 -15.55 -4.20
C SER A 683 19.92 -15.74 -2.84
N GLU A 684 20.05 -16.97 -2.33
CA GLU A 684 20.72 -17.26 -1.05
C GLU A 684 22.19 -16.80 -1.01
N ASP A 685 22.97 -17.09 -2.07
CA ASP A 685 24.39 -16.71 -2.14
C ASP A 685 24.57 -15.17 -2.27
N ILE A 686 23.69 -14.50 -3.04
CA ILE A 686 23.68 -13.03 -3.15
C ILE A 686 23.28 -12.40 -1.81
N GLN A 687 22.29 -12.95 -1.12
CA GLN A 687 21.84 -12.51 0.19
C GLN A 687 22.95 -12.64 1.24
N GLU A 688 23.64 -13.79 1.30
CA GLU A 688 24.75 -13.99 2.23
C GLU A 688 25.88 -12.98 1.96
N SER A 689 26.18 -12.71 0.68
CA SER A 689 27.15 -11.69 0.29
C SER A 689 26.74 -10.28 0.72
N ILE A 690 25.46 -9.92 0.52
CA ILE A 690 24.92 -8.61 0.92
C ILE A 690 25.00 -8.44 2.43
N MET A 691 24.54 -9.43 3.21
CA MET A 691 24.57 -9.38 4.67
C MET A 691 26.00 -9.15 5.18
N LYS A 692 26.97 -9.93 4.68
CA LYS A 692 28.39 -9.77 5.02
C LYS A 692 28.95 -8.41 4.62
N SER A 693 28.45 -7.79 3.54
CA SER A 693 28.94 -6.51 3.06
C SER A 693 28.45 -5.31 3.90
N ILE A 694 27.28 -5.45 4.54
CA ILE A 694 26.67 -4.40 5.36
C ILE A 694 27.09 -4.54 6.83
N GLU A 695 27.10 -5.78 7.36
CA GLU A 695 27.47 -6.06 8.75
C GLU A 695 28.92 -5.64 9.05
N LYS A 696 29.08 -4.65 9.93
CA LYS A 696 30.39 -4.22 10.43
C LYS A 696 30.35 -3.95 11.93
N ASP A 697 31.35 -4.44 12.66
CA ASP A 697 31.52 -4.21 14.11
C ASP A 697 32.75 -3.32 14.33
N THR A 698 32.53 -2.04 14.67
CA THR A 698 33.61 -1.11 15.05
C THR A 698 33.49 -0.64 16.50
N THR A 699 33.57 -1.58 17.43
CA THR A 699 33.35 -1.33 18.86
C THR A 699 34.46 -0.58 19.62
N THR A 700 35.57 -0.10 19.02
CA THR A 700 36.61 0.64 19.80
C THR A 700 37.57 1.53 18.99
N GLU A 701 37.65 2.80 19.40
CA GLU A 701 38.68 3.85 19.16
C GLU A 701 38.49 4.81 17.95
N ALA A 702 37.98 6.02 18.26
CA ALA A 702 37.79 7.14 17.33
C ALA A 702 39.12 7.79 16.91
N GLU A 703 39.14 8.28 15.66
CA GLU A 703 40.23 8.90 14.86
C GLU A 703 41.04 7.98 13.91
N GLN A 704 41.05 6.65 14.09
CA GLN A 704 41.62 5.71 13.07
C GLN A 704 40.56 4.94 12.26
N GLU A 705 39.27 5.14 12.54
CA GLU A 705 38.19 4.22 12.16
C GLU A 705 37.48 4.56 10.83
N ALA A 706 37.41 5.82 10.39
CA ALA A 706 36.81 6.16 9.08
C ALA A 706 37.59 5.50 7.91
N GLY A 707 38.93 5.53 7.97
CA GLY A 707 39.78 4.83 7.00
C GLY A 707 39.64 3.30 7.04
N LYS A 708 39.28 2.74 8.21
CA LYS A 708 38.98 1.31 8.37
C LYS A 708 37.60 0.97 7.78
N GLN A 709 36.59 1.81 7.99
CA GLN A 709 35.26 1.67 7.38
C GLN A 709 35.31 1.72 5.86
N TYR A 710 36.10 2.64 5.32
CA TYR A 710 36.40 2.73 3.89
C TYR A 710 37.07 1.44 3.37
N THR A 711 38.10 0.94 4.07
CA THR A 711 38.79 -0.30 3.68
C THR A 711 37.85 -1.51 3.72
N LEU A 712 37.01 -1.63 4.75
CA LEU A 712 36.00 -2.67 4.86
C LEU A 712 34.96 -2.59 3.74
N GLY A 713 34.50 -1.38 3.39
CA GLY A 713 33.58 -1.18 2.27
C GLY A 713 34.20 -1.58 0.93
N ARG A 714 35.48 -1.28 0.73
CA ARG A 714 36.23 -1.67 -0.47
C ARG A 714 36.42 -3.17 -0.58
N ASP A 715 36.80 -3.82 0.52
CA ASP A 715 36.96 -5.28 0.56
C ASP A 715 35.61 -5.97 0.33
N ALA A 716 34.51 -5.45 0.90
CA ALA A 716 33.16 -5.94 0.65
C ALA A 716 32.72 -5.78 -0.82
N ALA A 717 33.02 -4.66 -1.47
CA ALA A 717 32.74 -4.47 -2.90
C ALA A 717 33.54 -5.46 -3.78
N ILE A 718 34.81 -5.73 -3.42
CA ILE A 718 35.64 -6.74 -4.07
C ILE A 718 35.04 -8.14 -3.90
N ASP A 719 34.67 -8.51 -2.68
CA ASP A 719 34.14 -9.83 -2.37
C ASP A 719 32.80 -10.06 -3.08
N SER A 720 31.90 -9.06 -3.08
CA SER A 720 30.64 -9.08 -3.82
C SER A 720 30.85 -9.25 -5.33
N ALA A 721 31.78 -8.51 -5.93
CA ALA A 721 32.12 -8.66 -7.34
C ALA A 721 32.70 -10.05 -7.68
N GLN A 722 33.48 -10.65 -6.78
CA GLN A 722 33.98 -12.01 -6.95
C GLN A 722 32.87 -13.06 -6.78
N ALA A 723 31.92 -12.83 -5.85
CA ALA A 723 30.75 -13.68 -5.66
C ALA A 723 29.85 -13.69 -6.91
N ALA A 724 29.55 -12.53 -7.48
CA ALA A 724 28.83 -12.40 -8.75
C ALA A 724 29.45 -13.26 -9.87
N VAL A 725 30.78 -13.19 -10.04
CA VAL A 725 31.51 -14.02 -11.01
C VAL A 725 31.42 -15.51 -10.67
N ASN A 726 31.57 -15.88 -9.40
CA ASN A 726 31.46 -17.28 -8.98
C ASN A 726 30.07 -17.85 -9.27
N ASN A 727 29.01 -17.10 -8.97
CA ASN A 727 27.63 -17.51 -9.22
C ASN A 727 27.38 -17.71 -10.71
N ALA A 728 27.83 -16.77 -11.55
CA ALA A 728 27.75 -16.91 -13.00
C ALA A 728 28.53 -18.14 -13.53
N LEU A 729 29.69 -18.45 -12.95
CA LEU A 729 30.53 -19.59 -13.36
C LEU A 729 29.92 -20.95 -13.03
N VAL A 730 29.08 -21.07 -11.99
CA VAL A 730 28.36 -22.32 -11.65
C VAL A 730 27.55 -22.83 -12.85
N ASN A 731 26.97 -21.90 -13.62
CA ASN A 731 26.16 -22.20 -14.80
C ASN A 731 26.97 -22.40 -16.08
N ASN A 732 28.29 -22.24 -16.05
CA ASN A 732 29.14 -22.26 -17.24
C ASN A 732 30.26 -23.30 -17.17
N PRO A 733 29.96 -24.60 -17.39
CA PRO A 733 30.96 -25.66 -17.32
C PRO A 733 32.01 -25.60 -18.44
N HIS A 734 31.88 -24.67 -19.40
CA HIS A 734 32.80 -24.51 -20.51
C HIS A 734 33.98 -23.57 -20.20
N ILE A 735 33.89 -22.78 -19.13
CA ILE A 735 34.98 -21.92 -18.67
C ILE A 735 35.96 -22.75 -17.83
N ASN A 736 37.22 -22.78 -18.23
CA ASN A 736 38.27 -23.50 -17.50
C ASN A 736 38.77 -22.71 -16.29
N SER A 737 39.50 -23.37 -15.38
CA SER A 737 40.00 -22.77 -14.14
C SER A 737 40.86 -21.53 -14.37
N ASP A 738 41.73 -21.54 -15.39
CA ASP A 738 42.62 -20.40 -15.67
C ASP A 738 41.80 -19.17 -16.11
N THR A 739 40.80 -19.38 -16.97
CA THR A 739 39.90 -18.32 -17.43
C THR A 739 39.03 -17.81 -16.28
N ALA A 740 38.51 -18.71 -15.44
CA ALA A 740 37.75 -18.33 -14.24
C ALA A 740 38.58 -17.45 -13.29
N ASP A 741 39.86 -17.77 -13.10
CA ASP A 741 40.77 -16.97 -12.27
C ASP A 741 41.08 -15.60 -12.89
N ASP A 742 41.14 -15.51 -14.22
CA ASP A 742 41.27 -14.23 -14.93
C ASP A 742 40.01 -13.37 -14.79
N LEU A 743 38.80 -13.94 -14.89
CA LEU A 743 37.54 -13.22 -14.66
C LEU A 743 37.45 -12.70 -13.22
N ARG A 744 37.79 -13.52 -12.22
CA ARG A 744 37.84 -13.09 -10.81
C ARG A 744 38.84 -11.97 -10.59
N ARG A 745 40.01 -12.06 -11.23
CA ARG A 745 41.05 -11.02 -11.15
C ARG A 745 40.57 -9.71 -11.77
N ALA A 746 39.89 -9.77 -12.92
CA ALA A 746 39.32 -8.61 -13.58
C ALA A 746 38.25 -7.95 -12.71
N ALA A 747 37.27 -8.72 -12.21
CA ALA A 747 36.23 -8.23 -11.30
C ALA A 747 36.83 -7.57 -10.06
N ARG A 748 37.76 -8.25 -9.35
CA ARG A 748 38.45 -7.67 -8.19
C ARG A 748 39.18 -6.37 -8.50
N THR A 749 39.87 -6.30 -9.64
CA THR A 749 40.66 -5.13 -10.01
C THR A 749 39.74 -3.95 -10.35
N ALA A 750 38.69 -4.20 -11.14
CA ALA A 750 37.69 -3.20 -11.49
C ALA A 750 36.95 -2.70 -10.24
N ALA A 751 36.50 -3.61 -9.37
CA ALA A 751 35.80 -3.24 -8.14
C ALA A 751 36.67 -2.39 -7.20
N GLY A 752 37.91 -2.83 -6.95
CA GLY A 752 38.80 -2.13 -6.04
C GLY A 752 39.30 -0.78 -6.54
N VAL A 753 39.28 -0.51 -7.85
CA VAL A 753 39.60 0.82 -8.43
C VAL A 753 38.35 1.69 -8.42
N SER A 754 37.23 1.18 -8.94
CA SER A 754 35.99 1.95 -9.11
C SER A 754 35.37 2.34 -7.78
N HIS A 755 35.50 1.50 -6.74
CA HIS A 755 35.12 1.86 -5.36
C HIS A 755 35.89 3.09 -4.87
N THR A 756 37.18 3.18 -5.18
CA THR A 756 38.00 4.35 -4.83
C THR A 756 37.60 5.59 -5.62
N ASP A 757 37.32 5.42 -6.92
CA ASP A 757 36.84 6.53 -7.76
C ASP A 757 35.50 7.08 -7.23
N GLY A 758 34.56 6.19 -6.88
CA GLY A 758 33.24 6.55 -6.36
C GLY A 758 33.30 7.31 -5.03
N ALA A 759 34.09 6.81 -4.07
CA ALA A 759 34.27 7.53 -2.80
C ALA A 759 34.91 8.91 -3.01
N GLN A 760 35.89 9.03 -3.92
CA GLN A 760 36.48 10.32 -4.24
C GLN A 760 35.47 11.30 -4.88
N TRP A 761 34.53 10.81 -5.70
CA TRP A 761 33.49 11.67 -6.27
C TRP A 761 32.58 12.29 -5.20
N ASN A 762 32.27 11.54 -4.13
CA ASN A 762 31.50 12.06 -3.01
C ASN A 762 32.30 13.10 -2.22
N SER A 763 33.51 12.77 -1.76
CA SER A 763 34.30 13.68 -0.93
C SER A 763 34.70 14.98 -1.65
N GLU A 764 34.91 14.96 -2.97
CA GLU A 764 35.17 16.18 -3.76
C GLU A 764 33.92 17.07 -3.92
N SER A 765 32.74 16.46 -3.82
CA SER A 765 31.46 17.15 -3.94
C SER A 765 31.03 17.85 -2.65
N ASP A 766 31.46 17.36 -1.49
CA ASP A 766 31.22 18.00 -0.19
C ASP A 766 32.17 19.17 0.10
N ALA A 767 33.28 19.27 -0.64
CA ALA A 767 34.30 20.31 -0.48
C ALA A 767 34.02 21.63 -1.24
N ASN A 768 32.94 21.70 -2.04
CA ASN A 768 32.52 22.89 -2.82
C ASN A 768 31.12 23.33 -2.43
#